data_AF-A0A8S9BL08-F1
#
_entry.id   AF-A0A8S9BL08-F1
#
_cell.length_a   1.000
_cell.length_b   1.000
_cell.length_c   1.000
_cell.angle_alpha   90.00
_cell.angle_beta   90.00
_cell.angle_gamma   90.00
#
_symmetry.space_group_name_H-M   'P 1'
#
loop_
_entity.id
_entity.type
_entity.pdbx_description
1 polymer ?
#
loop_
_entity_poly.entity_id
_entity_poly.type
_entity_poly.pdbx_seq_one_letter_code
_entity_poly.pdbx_strand_id
1 'polypeptide(L)'
;MASTIARKPLPSREGTDARASSTLSSVDSKVANWQSVSLIQFEDYELDLGLSITSPSTAEHESLLFASDSISSAAISQYPEPSDSAHMSVKLEKGADSYNSVIEIGAPPIRYASWGVDWRKPTFICAALLCALSLSLGHHLYYSSLDNTIAGDEGKQAWAIRFGTAFAFLIVLSLHAATAVAFGQYVWTVVKRTPLTLESLDTLYSLTSDPTGIFSFELFSSAKIALLFAVTFWSVGLVGITPPATLTVIARNITYNNVPVPILDLSQTGWERVEEVWNPGWITYSIASQAAIGLEVVALPPPVLSQDWSYELEFFGPTVHCELANPEEQSIFNEIAQSFESNDLIFNHLQMNDILWNNTVNNQSLFGMPVRLLYSSWAYSDLSSFGIGPTAWFPYCAGCRNSSYHSDNIIYIQTSTSSIVCHERNATFTITVQSIGGQQQITQTDIRLAPNTTSPSYANWAHYLALSALLGGNLTLSSEYIEDVGAEASYEDQWMIDTDNTQMISTGLIACDDIQASPWVNLSGSGNPDNWPTDPSVTWHQLFLNTFPSEPWMCRNQTFLRAIEDLANNITISYLSSPELTNTNTTFKTITTSNTKNYYQYRPLYLALPYGVGFLCVFIVALTGLYSIHLNGVSHSMNFSSILATTRNPDLDVLTRGASLGAEPLKTDISKVKLRFGPLLGSKEGEQGDDGEKLHVAFGRENSVGTLKKGRLYI
;
A
#
# COMPACT_ATOMS: atom_id res chain seq x y z
N MET A 1 -2.54 -1.70 27.56
CA MET A 1 -2.72 -0.24 27.69
C MET A 1 -1.41 0.43 27.34
N ALA A 2 -1.28 0.86 26.08
CA ALA A 2 -0.24 1.74 25.59
C ALA A 2 -0.88 2.49 24.42
N SER A 3 -1.03 3.80 24.54
CA SER A 3 -1.72 4.65 23.56
C SER A 3 -0.77 5.04 22.44
N THR A 4 -0.96 4.46 21.26
CA THR A 4 -0.30 4.84 20.02
C THR A 4 -0.92 6.16 19.53
N ILE A 5 -0.17 7.26 19.59
CA ILE A 5 -0.57 8.54 18.98
C ILE A 5 -0.04 8.55 17.55
N ALA A 6 -0.94 8.43 16.57
CA ALA A 6 -0.63 8.58 15.15
C ALA A 6 -0.42 10.07 14.82
N ARG A 7 0.72 10.41 14.22
CA ARG A 7 1.00 11.77 13.72
C ARG A 7 0.38 11.96 12.33
N LYS A 8 -0.27 13.11 12.13
CA LYS A 8 -0.75 13.61 10.84
C LYS A 8 0.44 14.16 10.02
N PRO A 9 0.50 13.98 8.69
CA PRO A 9 1.54 14.59 7.86
C PRO A 9 1.26 16.09 7.62
N LEU A 10 2.32 16.91 7.66
CA LEU A 10 2.30 18.34 7.32
C LEU A 10 2.17 18.55 5.79
N PRO A 11 1.49 19.61 5.32
CA PRO A 11 1.34 19.91 3.91
C PRO A 11 2.61 20.55 3.31
N SER A 12 2.94 20.13 2.09
CA SER A 12 3.99 20.70 1.24
C SER A 12 3.67 22.14 0.85
N ARG A 13 4.56 23.08 1.18
CA ARG A 13 4.50 24.47 0.71
C ARG A 13 5.27 24.59 -0.60
N GLU A 14 4.55 24.83 -1.69
CA GLU A 14 5.09 25.21 -3.00
C GLU A 14 5.87 26.54 -2.87
N GLY A 15 7.10 26.54 -3.37
CA GLY A 15 7.91 27.73 -3.52
C GLY A 15 7.46 28.53 -4.74
N THR A 16 7.21 29.82 -4.55
CA THR A 16 7.06 30.78 -5.64
C THR A 16 8.36 31.56 -5.80
N ASP A 17 9.05 31.28 -6.90
CA ASP A 17 10.18 32.04 -7.40
C ASP A 17 9.76 33.46 -7.81
N ALA A 18 10.57 34.45 -7.42
CA ALA A 18 10.53 35.79 -7.99
C ALA A 18 11.89 36.14 -8.61
N ARG A 19 11.94 36.34 -9.93
CA ARG A 19 13.01 37.12 -10.59
C ARG A 19 12.49 37.90 -11.81
N ALA A 20 12.51 39.22 -11.62
CA ALA A 20 12.64 40.36 -12.54
C ALA A 20 12.54 40.16 -14.08
N SER A 21 11.76 41.01 -14.76
CA SER A 21 12.26 42.28 -15.35
C SER A 21 11.34 42.89 -16.44
N SER A 22 11.36 44.23 -16.51
CA SER A 22 11.20 45.11 -17.70
C SER A 22 9.83 45.74 -18.10
N THR A 23 9.84 47.09 -17.98
CA THR A 23 9.41 48.16 -18.93
C THR A 23 7.93 48.45 -19.27
N LEU A 24 7.50 49.61 -18.72
CA LEU A 24 7.00 50.84 -19.38
C LEU A 24 5.69 50.88 -20.23
N SER A 25 4.78 51.76 -19.75
CA SER A 25 3.96 52.78 -20.46
C SER A 25 2.49 52.54 -20.87
N SER A 26 1.71 53.58 -20.50
CA SER A 26 0.50 54.21 -21.08
C SER A 26 -0.89 53.54 -21.02
N VAL A 27 -1.73 54.13 -20.15
CA VAL A 27 -2.99 54.87 -20.43
C VAL A 27 -4.15 54.21 -21.23
N ASP A 28 -5.33 54.32 -20.58
CA ASP A 28 -6.72 54.42 -21.06
C ASP A 28 -7.68 53.20 -21.06
N SER A 29 -8.63 53.31 -20.13
CA SER A 29 -10.08 53.05 -20.15
C SER A 29 -10.69 52.03 -21.12
N LYS A 30 -11.42 51.04 -20.56
CA LYS A 30 -12.89 50.88 -20.67
C LYS A 30 -13.39 49.56 -20.07
N VAL A 31 -14.31 49.69 -19.12
CA VAL A 31 -15.57 48.95 -18.90
C VAL A 31 -15.73 47.56 -19.55
N ALA A 32 -15.88 46.50 -18.74
CA ALA A 32 -17.02 45.57 -18.79
C ALA A 32 -16.97 44.52 -17.66
N ASN A 33 -18.14 44.24 -17.09
CA ASN A 33 -18.56 43.16 -16.17
C ASN A 33 -17.74 41.85 -16.25
N TRP A 34 -17.56 41.14 -15.13
CA TRP A 34 -18.50 40.14 -14.57
C TRP A 34 -17.91 39.51 -13.29
N GLN A 35 -18.83 39.24 -12.35
CA GLN A 35 -18.85 38.17 -11.34
C GLN A 35 -17.88 38.17 -10.14
N SER A 36 -18.47 38.61 -9.03
CA SER A 36 -18.36 38.16 -7.64
C SER A 36 -17.83 36.74 -7.41
N VAL A 37 -16.73 36.67 -6.66
CA VAL A 37 -16.29 35.53 -5.85
C VAL A 37 -16.92 35.66 -4.47
N SER A 38 -17.58 34.62 -3.96
CA SER A 38 -17.57 34.30 -2.54
C SER A 38 -18.13 32.92 -2.25
N LEU A 39 -17.51 32.28 -1.24
CA LEU A 39 -18.01 31.22 -0.37
C LEU A 39 -18.02 29.78 -0.90
N ILE A 40 -17.04 29.00 -0.43
CA ILE A 40 -17.27 27.61 -0.05
C ILE A 40 -16.80 27.45 1.41
N GLN A 41 -17.78 27.29 2.29
CA GLN A 41 -17.64 26.69 3.62
C GLN A 41 -17.80 25.16 3.53
N PHE A 42 -17.21 24.52 4.52
CA PHE A 42 -17.16 23.10 4.89
C PHE A 42 -18.46 22.30 4.77
N GLU A 43 -18.37 21.00 4.46
CA GLU A 43 -18.69 19.87 5.37
C GLU A 43 -18.83 18.53 4.62
N ASP A 44 -18.11 17.53 5.16
CA ASP A 44 -18.41 16.10 5.36
C ASP A 44 -19.19 15.27 4.33
N TYR A 45 -18.59 14.13 3.96
CA TYR A 45 -19.33 12.96 3.48
C TYR A 45 -18.93 11.73 4.31
N GLU A 46 -19.81 11.37 5.26
CA GLU A 46 -19.86 10.03 5.82
C GLU A 46 -20.49 9.04 4.84
N LEU A 47 -19.97 7.83 4.95
CA LEU A 47 -20.34 6.62 4.26
C LEU A 47 -21.50 5.98 5.04
N ASP A 48 -22.65 5.70 4.41
CA ASP A 48 -23.45 4.58 4.90
C ASP A 48 -24.37 3.90 3.87
N LEU A 49 -24.56 2.62 4.14
CA LEU A 49 -25.30 1.61 3.38
C LEU A 49 -26.79 1.92 3.21
N GLY A 50 -27.35 1.51 2.06
CA GLY A 50 -28.80 1.48 1.84
C GLY A 50 -29.22 0.48 0.77
N LEU A 51 -29.62 -0.72 1.20
CA LEU A 51 -30.43 -1.66 0.44
C LEU A 51 -31.77 -1.03 0.04
N SER A 52 -32.22 -1.22 -1.20
CA SER A 52 -33.66 -1.23 -1.49
C SER A 52 -33.99 -2.16 -2.65
N ILE A 53 -34.95 -3.03 -2.35
CA ILE A 53 -35.60 -4.02 -3.20
C ILE A 53 -36.77 -3.33 -3.90
N THR A 54 -36.82 -3.34 -5.23
CA THR A 54 -38.09 -3.31 -5.98
C THR A 54 -37.92 -4.08 -7.29
N SER A 55 -38.65 -5.18 -7.40
CA SER A 55 -38.90 -5.95 -8.64
C SER A 55 -40.25 -5.51 -9.27
N PRO A 56 -40.68 -6.02 -10.43
CA PRO A 56 -40.47 -5.39 -11.73
C PRO A 56 -41.77 -5.12 -12.51
N SER A 57 -41.70 -4.40 -13.62
CA SER A 57 -42.70 -4.48 -14.69
C SER A 57 -42.04 -4.58 -16.06
N THR A 58 -42.40 -5.68 -16.73
CA THR A 58 -42.59 -5.84 -18.18
C THR A 58 -41.39 -5.68 -19.13
N ALA A 59 -40.99 -6.87 -19.63
CA ALA A 59 -41.00 -7.25 -21.04
C ALA A 59 -39.77 -7.01 -21.92
N GLU A 60 -39.35 -8.14 -22.49
CA GLU A 60 -38.74 -8.36 -23.81
C GLU A 60 -37.20 -8.33 -23.95
N HIS A 61 -36.70 -9.58 -24.02
CA HIS A 61 -35.54 -10.06 -24.76
C HIS A 61 -35.22 -9.27 -26.03
N GLU A 62 -33.97 -8.81 -26.16
CA GLU A 62 -33.13 -9.20 -27.30
C GLU A 62 -31.64 -8.94 -27.02
N SER A 63 -30.85 -9.92 -27.46
CA SER A 63 -29.40 -10.05 -27.38
C SER A 63 -28.68 -9.26 -28.49
N LEU A 64 -27.63 -8.51 -28.13
CA LEU A 64 -26.59 -8.00 -29.04
C LEU A 64 -25.23 -8.33 -28.40
N LEU A 65 -24.52 -9.35 -28.89
CA LEU A 65 -23.50 -9.28 -29.95
C LEU A 65 -22.36 -8.31 -29.61
N PHE A 66 -21.23 -8.89 -29.16
CA PHE A 66 -19.93 -8.25 -29.25
C PHE A 66 -19.33 -8.52 -30.63
N ALA A 67 -19.05 -7.43 -31.33
CA ALA A 67 -18.28 -7.39 -32.57
C ALA A 67 -16.78 -7.51 -32.26
N SER A 68 -16.06 -8.20 -33.15
CA SER A 68 -14.65 -7.92 -33.42
C SER A 68 -14.46 -7.99 -34.92
N ASP A 69 -14.06 -6.87 -35.52
CA ASP A 69 -13.85 -6.72 -36.96
C ASP A 69 -12.41 -6.28 -37.26
N SER A 70 -12.03 -6.55 -38.52
CA SER A 70 -10.86 -6.11 -39.29
C SER A 70 -9.65 -7.08 -39.27
N ILE A 71 -9.04 -7.50 -40.39
CA ILE A 71 -8.87 -6.88 -41.73
C ILE A 71 -8.84 -7.93 -42.88
N SER A 72 -9.20 -7.45 -44.06
CA SER A 72 -9.40 -8.06 -45.38
C SER A 72 -8.16 -8.31 -46.26
N SER A 73 -8.30 -9.18 -47.27
CA SER A 73 -7.73 -9.03 -48.62
C SER A 73 -8.54 -9.88 -49.63
N ALA A 74 -8.99 -9.27 -50.72
CA ALA A 74 -9.82 -9.88 -51.77
C ALA A 74 -8.99 -10.45 -52.94
N ALA A 75 -9.45 -11.56 -53.56
CA ALA A 75 -9.72 -11.71 -55.00
C ALA A 75 -9.88 -13.19 -55.49
N ILE A 76 -11.13 -13.54 -55.87
CA ILE A 76 -11.60 -14.19 -57.13
C ILE A 76 -11.11 -15.62 -57.52
N SER A 77 -12.05 -16.60 -57.63
CA SER A 77 -12.44 -17.34 -58.87
C SER A 77 -13.00 -18.77 -58.66
N GLN A 78 -14.22 -18.99 -59.18
CA GLN A 78 -14.85 -20.19 -59.80
C GLN A 78 -14.81 -21.60 -59.17
N TYR A 79 -16.03 -22.11 -58.91
CA TYR A 79 -16.38 -23.53 -59.05
C TYR A 79 -17.24 -23.74 -60.32
N PRO A 80 -17.11 -24.87 -61.05
CA PRO A 80 -18.00 -25.22 -62.16
C PRO A 80 -19.25 -25.98 -61.69
N GLU A 81 -20.35 -25.81 -62.44
CA GLU A 81 -21.62 -26.53 -62.34
C GLU A 81 -21.50 -28.05 -62.60
N PRO A 82 -22.57 -28.80 -62.27
CA PRO A 82 -23.20 -29.59 -63.32
C PRO A 82 -24.72 -29.39 -63.41
N SER A 83 -25.15 -29.17 -64.64
CA SER A 83 -26.48 -29.32 -65.21
C SER A 83 -27.01 -30.75 -65.09
N ASP A 84 -28.24 -30.94 -64.61
CA ASP A 84 -29.37 -31.38 -65.44
C ASP A 84 -30.59 -31.70 -64.57
N SER A 85 -31.70 -31.08 -64.96
CA SER A 85 -33.03 -31.20 -64.39
C SER A 85 -33.75 -32.48 -64.84
N ALA A 86 -34.55 -33.07 -63.96
CA ALA A 86 -35.77 -33.76 -64.37
C ALA A 86 -36.96 -33.32 -63.49
N HIS A 87 -37.91 -32.66 -64.15
CA HIS A 87 -39.15 -32.10 -63.62
C HIS A 87 -40.13 -33.16 -63.09
N MET A 88 -40.94 -32.80 -62.08
CA MET A 88 -42.32 -33.31 -62.00
C MET A 88 -43.29 -32.18 -61.62
N SER A 89 -44.08 -31.79 -62.60
CA SER A 89 -45.15 -30.78 -62.51
C SER A 89 -46.40 -31.38 -61.88
N VAL A 90 -46.94 -30.74 -60.84
CA VAL A 90 -48.26 -31.03 -60.29
C VAL A 90 -49.30 -30.20 -61.05
N LYS A 91 -50.19 -30.85 -61.79
CA LYS A 91 -51.36 -30.25 -62.43
C LYS A 91 -52.58 -30.58 -61.59
N LEU A 92 -53.19 -29.55 -61.01
CA LEU A 92 -54.48 -29.63 -60.32
C LEU A 92 -55.59 -29.62 -61.35
N GLU A 93 -56.35 -30.72 -61.46
CA GLU A 93 -57.62 -30.72 -62.17
C GLU A 93 -58.66 -31.55 -61.40
N LYS A 94 -59.86 -30.98 -61.27
CA LYS A 94 -61.02 -31.53 -60.57
C LYS A 94 -61.65 -32.67 -61.37
N GLY A 95 -62.05 -33.75 -60.71
CA GLY A 95 -62.93 -34.77 -61.31
C GLY A 95 -63.03 -36.02 -60.45
N ALA A 96 -64.23 -36.58 -60.38
CA ALA A 96 -64.66 -37.61 -59.44
C ALA A 96 -64.14 -39.04 -59.72
N ASP A 97 -64.28 -39.87 -58.68
CA ASP A 97 -64.39 -41.34 -58.65
C ASP A 97 -63.14 -42.24 -58.70
N SER A 98 -62.86 -42.83 -57.53
CA SER A 98 -62.57 -44.25 -57.26
C SER A 98 -61.54 -45.00 -58.11
N TYR A 99 -60.38 -45.36 -57.52
CA TYR A 99 -59.98 -46.75 -57.18
C TYR A 99 -58.55 -46.79 -56.58
N ASN A 100 -58.32 -47.76 -55.71
CA ASN A 100 -57.11 -48.01 -54.91
C ASN A 100 -55.77 -47.86 -55.65
N SER A 101 -54.82 -47.14 -55.05
CA SER A 101 -53.38 -47.38 -55.25
C SER A 101 -52.69 -47.49 -53.89
N VAL A 102 -52.39 -48.72 -53.49
CA VAL A 102 -51.45 -49.00 -52.40
C VAL A 102 -50.07 -48.60 -52.92
N ILE A 103 -49.46 -47.58 -52.32
CA ILE A 103 -48.05 -47.28 -52.52
C ILE A 103 -47.29 -48.31 -51.69
N GLU A 104 -46.78 -49.36 -52.34
CA GLU A 104 -45.79 -50.25 -51.76
C GLU A 104 -44.47 -49.47 -51.62
N ILE A 105 -44.27 -48.84 -50.47
CA ILE A 105 -42.96 -48.29 -50.09
C ILE A 105 -42.09 -49.50 -49.79
N GLY A 106 -41.28 -49.92 -50.76
CA GLY A 106 -40.26 -50.94 -50.55
C GLY A 106 -39.44 -50.62 -49.29
N ALA A 107 -39.30 -51.60 -48.40
CA ALA A 107 -38.66 -51.42 -47.12
C ALA A 107 -37.27 -50.77 -47.29
N PRO A 108 -36.91 -49.75 -46.51
CA PRO A 108 -35.60 -49.11 -46.60
C PRO A 108 -34.48 -50.14 -46.40
N PRO A 109 -33.34 -50.00 -47.09
CA PRO A 109 -32.24 -50.96 -46.98
C PRO A 109 -31.73 -51.07 -45.54
N ILE A 110 -31.61 -52.31 -45.05
CA ILE A 110 -31.09 -52.62 -43.71
C ILE A 110 -29.65 -52.11 -43.61
N ARG A 111 -29.39 -51.24 -42.65
CA ARG A 111 -28.03 -50.76 -42.33
C ARG A 111 -27.55 -51.45 -41.06
N TYR A 112 -26.39 -52.10 -41.13
CA TYR A 112 -25.76 -52.71 -39.97
C TYR A 112 -24.87 -51.71 -39.23
N ALA A 113 -24.84 -51.82 -37.90
CA ALA A 113 -23.93 -51.07 -37.06
C ALA A 113 -22.47 -51.41 -37.39
N SER A 114 -21.66 -50.38 -37.65
CA SER A 114 -20.22 -50.54 -37.88
C SER A 114 -19.48 -50.68 -36.54
N TRP A 115 -18.61 -51.68 -36.45
CA TRP A 115 -17.70 -51.83 -35.31
C TRP A 115 -16.43 -51.03 -35.58
N GLY A 116 -16.02 -50.23 -34.60
CA GLY A 116 -14.81 -49.43 -34.70
C GLY A 116 -14.69 -48.48 -33.51
N VAL A 117 -13.46 -48.34 -33.02
CA VAL A 117 -13.17 -47.33 -32.01
C VAL A 117 -12.93 -46.01 -32.73
N ASP A 118 -13.84 -45.06 -32.53
CA ASP A 118 -13.55 -43.66 -32.87
C ASP A 118 -12.47 -43.15 -31.90
N TRP A 119 -11.32 -42.76 -32.46
CA TRP A 119 -10.16 -42.30 -31.71
C TRP A 119 -10.35 -40.95 -31.02
N ARG A 120 -11.40 -40.18 -31.35
CA ARG A 120 -11.67 -38.87 -30.75
C ARG A 120 -11.75 -38.91 -29.21
N LYS A 121 -12.45 -39.90 -28.64
CA LYS A 121 -12.61 -40.00 -27.17
C LYS A 121 -11.30 -40.45 -26.48
N PRO A 122 -10.62 -41.53 -26.94
CA PRO A 122 -9.30 -41.89 -26.41
C PRO A 122 -8.26 -40.77 -26.51
N THR A 123 -8.14 -40.10 -27.65
CA THR A 123 -7.16 -39.02 -27.82
C THR A 123 -7.47 -37.83 -26.93
N PHE A 124 -8.76 -37.49 -26.73
CA PHE A 124 -9.15 -36.44 -25.80
C PHE A 124 -8.75 -36.75 -24.35
N ILE A 125 -9.00 -37.96 -23.86
CA ILE A 125 -8.61 -38.37 -22.49
C ILE A 125 -7.09 -38.24 -22.32
N CYS A 126 -6.31 -38.80 -23.27
CA CYS A 126 -4.85 -38.74 -23.22
C CYS A 126 -4.33 -37.29 -23.31
N ALA A 127 -4.90 -36.48 -24.20
CA ALA A 127 -4.52 -35.08 -24.37
C ALA A 127 -4.80 -34.26 -23.11
N ALA A 128 -5.96 -34.46 -22.48
CA ALA A 128 -6.32 -33.78 -21.23
C ALA A 128 -5.39 -34.15 -20.07
N LEU A 129 -4.99 -35.43 -19.95
CA LEU A 129 -3.99 -35.87 -18.96
C LEU A 129 -2.61 -35.26 -19.23
N LEU A 130 -2.14 -35.28 -20.48
CA LEU A 130 -0.86 -34.67 -20.85
C LEU A 130 -0.86 -33.16 -20.62
N CYS A 131 -1.98 -32.49 -20.89
CA CYS A 131 -2.17 -31.08 -20.60
C CYS A 131 -2.07 -30.81 -19.09
N ALA A 132 -2.79 -31.57 -18.27
CA ALA A 132 -2.73 -31.44 -16.81
C ALA A 132 -1.31 -31.64 -16.27
N LEU A 133 -0.59 -32.66 -16.76
CA LEU A 133 0.81 -32.90 -16.38
C LEU A 133 1.71 -31.73 -16.79
N SER A 134 1.62 -31.27 -18.04
CA SER A 134 2.43 -30.17 -18.56
C SER A 134 2.19 -28.87 -17.79
N LEU A 135 0.93 -28.55 -17.50
CA LEU A 135 0.56 -27.38 -16.69
C LEU A 135 1.06 -27.49 -15.25
N SER A 136 1.04 -28.69 -14.66
CA SER A 136 1.57 -28.95 -13.32
C SER A 136 3.08 -28.70 -13.27
N LEU A 137 3.84 -29.19 -14.25
CA LEU A 137 5.26 -28.90 -14.39
C LEU A 137 5.50 -27.40 -14.63
N GLY A 138 4.69 -26.77 -15.49
CA GLY A 138 4.76 -25.32 -15.74
C GLY A 138 4.57 -24.49 -14.47
N HIS A 139 3.59 -24.85 -13.64
CA HIS A 139 3.35 -24.20 -12.35
C HIS A 139 4.56 -24.38 -11.41
N HIS A 140 5.10 -25.60 -11.32
CA HIS A 140 6.29 -25.87 -10.51
C HIS A 140 7.51 -25.05 -10.97
N LEU A 141 7.79 -25.01 -12.27
CA LEU A 141 8.91 -24.25 -12.83
C LEU A 141 8.72 -22.75 -12.65
N TYR A 142 7.49 -22.25 -12.81
CA TYR A 142 7.18 -20.84 -12.59
C TYR A 142 7.45 -20.43 -11.14
N TYR A 143 6.92 -21.17 -10.16
CA TYR A 143 7.17 -20.88 -8.74
C TYR A 143 8.62 -21.12 -8.34
N SER A 144 9.29 -22.12 -8.92
CA SER A 144 10.73 -22.31 -8.71
C SER A 144 11.56 -21.15 -9.25
N SER A 145 11.13 -20.49 -10.32
CA SER A 145 11.83 -19.31 -10.87
C SER A 145 11.67 -18.06 -9.99
N LEU A 146 10.61 -18.02 -9.18
CA LEU A 146 10.36 -16.94 -8.22
C LEU A 146 11.04 -17.19 -6.88
N ASP A 147 11.37 -18.43 -6.53
CA ASP A 147 11.94 -18.77 -5.23
C ASP A 147 13.24 -18.00 -4.96
N ASN A 148 13.37 -17.45 -3.74
CA ASN A 148 14.49 -16.60 -3.31
C ASN A 148 14.70 -15.32 -4.14
N THR A 149 13.73 -14.90 -4.94
CA THR A 149 13.77 -13.58 -5.59
C THR A 149 13.03 -12.52 -4.78
N ILE A 150 13.35 -11.24 -5.01
CA ILE A 150 12.74 -10.11 -4.31
C ILE A 150 11.27 -9.99 -4.73
N ALA A 151 10.37 -10.02 -3.74
CA ALA A 151 8.92 -10.02 -3.93
C ALA A 151 8.44 -8.74 -4.62
N GLY A 152 9.09 -7.61 -4.32
CA GLY A 152 8.79 -6.31 -4.89
C GLY A 152 7.54 -5.68 -4.27
N ASP A 153 6.87 -4.87 -5.06
CA ASP A 153 5.63 -4.17 -4.74
C ASP A 153 4.42 -5.11 -4.67
N GLU A 154 3.32 -4.59 -4.11
CA GLU A 154 2.05 -5.31 -3.99
C GLU A 154 1.53 -5.80 -5.35
N GLY A 155 1.72 -5.01 -6.41
CA GLY A 155 1.28 -5.35 -7.76
C GLY A 155 1.98 -6.60 -8.30
N LYS A 156 3.31 -6.65 -8.20
CA LYS A 156 4.10 -7.82 -8.60
C LYS A 156 3.73 -9.07 -7.81
N GLN A 157 3.46 -8.93 -6.50
CA GLN A 157 3.00 -10.02 -5.64
C GLN A 157 1.63 -10.56 -6.04
N ALA A 158 0.67 -9.66 -6.31
CA ALA A 158 -0.66 -10.06 -6.74
C ALA A 158 -0.63 -10.83 -8.07
N TRP A 159 0.19 -10.39 -9.04
CA TRP A 159 0.32 -11.08 -10.32
C TRP A 159 0.98 -12.46 -10.20
N ALA A 160 1.99 -12.61 -9.34
CA ALA A 160 2.61 -13.91 -9.08
C ALA A 160 1.59 -14.96 -8.58
N ILE A 161 0.72 -14.56 -7.65
CA ILE A 161 -0.35 -15.43 -7.12
C ILE A 161 -1.42 -15.70 -8.19
N ARG A 162 -1.85 -14.68 -8.95
CA ARG A 162 -2.86 -14.82 -10.01
C ARG A 162 -2.46 -15.84 -11.08
N PHE A 163 -1.19 -15.82 -11.52
CA PHE A 163 -0.71 -16.81 -12.48
C PHE A 163 -0.76 -18.24 -11.92
N GLY A 164 -0.38 -18.43 -10.65
CA GLY A 164 -0.50 -19.75 -10.01
C GLY A 164 -1.94 -20.23 -9.85
N THR A 165 -2.87 -19.33 -9.53
CA THR A 165 -4.31 -19.63 -9.52
C THR A 165 -4.81 -20.04 -10.90
N ALA A 166 -4.36 -19.37 -11.97
CA ALA A 166 -4.71 -19.74 -13.34
C ALA A 166 -4.21 -21.15 -13.70
N PHE A 167 -2.96 -21.48 -13.35
CA PHE A 167 -2.44 -22.85 -13.52
C PHE A 167 -3.29 -23.88 -12.76
N ALA A 168 -3.60 -23.61 -11.49
CA ALA A 168 -4.41 -24.52 -10.67
C ALA A 168 -5.79 -24.79 -11.28
N PHE A 169 -6.45 -23.74 -11.77
CA PHE A 169 -7.75 -23.85 -12.44
C PHE A 169 -7.66 -24.69 -13.73
N LEU A 170 -6.68 -24.44 -14.58
CA LEU A 170 -6.53 -25.16 -15.84
C LEU A 170 -6.19 -26.65 -15.64
N ILE A 171 -5.41 -26.97 -14.60
CA ILE A 171 -5.11 -28.36 -14.21
C ILE A 171 -6.38 -29.07 -13.76
N VAL A 172 -7.15 -28.46 -12.84
CA VAL A 172 -8.43 -29.01 -12.37
C VAL A 172 -9.40 -29.24 -13.53
N LEU A 173 -9.56 -28.25 -14.41
CA LEU A 173 -10.42 -28.34 -15.59
C LEU A 173 -10.02 -29.51 -16.50
N SER A 174 -8.72 -29.67 -16.76
CA SER A 174 -8.19 -30.74 -17.60
C SER A 174 -8.45 -32.13 -16.98
N LEU A 175 -8.25 -32.26 -15.66
CA LEU A 175 -8.51 -33.49 -14.92
C LEU A 175 -10.02 -33.83 -14.87
N HIS A 176 -10.89 -32.82 -14.69
CA HIS A 176 -12.34 -32.99 -14.76
C HIS A 176 -12.79 -33.48 -16.14
N ALA A 177 -12.27 -32.87 -17.20
CA ALA A 177 -12.59 -33.24 -18.58
C ALA A 177 -12.20 -34.70 -18.89
N ALA A 178 -10.99 -35.12 -18.47
CA ALA A 178 -10.54 -36.50 -18.62
C ALA A 178 -11.45 -37.48 -17.86
N THR A 179 -11.79 -37.16 -16.60
CA THR A 179 -12.64 -37.99 -15.75
C THR A 179 -14.06 -38.13 -16.32
N ALA A 180 -14.67 -37.04 -16.78
CA ALA A 180 -16.02 -37.05 -17.34
C ALA A 180 -16.13 -37.90 -18.61
N VAL A 181 -15.17 -37.76 -19.53
CA VAL A 181 -15.18 -38.54 -20.77
C VAL A 181 -14.91 -40.02 -20.50
N ALA A 182 -13.97 -40.34 -19.60
CA ALA A 182 -13.69 -41.71 -19.19
C ALA A 182 -14.89 -42.36 -18.47
N PHE A 183 -15.59 -41.61 -17.62
CA PHE A 183 -16.80 -42.06 -16.93
C PHE A 183 -17.89 -42.46 -17.93
N GLY A 184 -18.17 -41.61 -18.92
CA GLY A 184 -19.14 -41.93 -19.97
C GLY A 184 -18.85 -43.27 -20.65
N GLN A 185 -17.58 -43.57 -20.98
CA GLN A 185 -17.22 -44.87 -21.57
C GLN A 185 -17.43 -46.04 -20.60
N TYR A 186 -17.18 -45.82 -19.32
CA TYR A 186 -17.41 -46.82 -18.28
C TYR A 186 -18.91 -47.10 -18.07
N VAL A 187 -19.77 -46.08 -18.06
CA VAL A 187 -21.23 -46.23 -17.94
C VAL A 187 -21.78 -47.20 -18.98
N TRP A 188 -21.36 -47.06 -20.24
CA TRP A 188 -21.75 -47.99 -21.32
C TRP A 188 -21.28 -49.43 -21.12
N THR A 189 -20.23 -49.65 -20.33
CA THR A 189 -19.75 -50.99 -19.96
C THR A 189 -20.65 -51.61 -18.88
N VAL A 190 -21.10 -50.79 -17.91
CA VAL A 190 -22.00 -51.21 -16.84
C VAL A 190 -23.35 -51.62 -17.42
N VAL A 191 -24.00 -50.74 -18.19
CA VAL A 191 -25.34 -51.01 -18.75
C VAL A 191 -25.39 -52.22 -19.69
N LYS A 192 -24.25 -52.62 -20.27
CA LYS A 192 -24.12 -53.85 -21.08
C LYS A 192 -24.00 -55.12 -20.25
N ARG A 193 -23.39 -55.04 -19.07
CA ARG A 193 -23.00 -56.21 -18.27
C ARG A 193 -24.00 -56.50 -17.16
N THR A 194 -24.56 -55.47 -16.54
CA THR A 194 -25.40 -55.58 -15.37
C THR A 194 -26.80 -55.03 -15.65
N PRO A 195 -27.88 -55.80 -15.43
CA PRO A 195 -29.23 -55.27 -15.44
C PRO A 195 -29.43 -54.36 -14.21
N LEU A 196 -29.88 -53.13 -14.42
CA LEU A 196 -30.09 -52.12 -13.39
C LEU A 196 -31.53 -51.63 -13.40
N THR A 197 -32.09 -51.31 -12.24
CA THR A 197 -33.38 -50.60 -12.17
C THR A 197 -33.31 -49.27 -12.91
N LEU A 198 -34.44 -48.80 -13.43
CA LEU A 198 -34.50 -47.52 -14.15
C LEU A 198 -34.09 -46.35 -13.24
N GLU A 199 -34.46 -46.39 -11.96
CA GLU A 199 -34.00 -45.45 -10.92
C GLU A 199 -32.46 -45.44 -10.76
N SER A 200 -31.85 -46.63 -10.68
CA SER A 200 -30.38 -46.74 -10.62
C SER A 200 -29.70 -46.32 -11.92
N LEU A 201 -30.36 -46.46 -13.06
CA LEU A 201 -29.86 -46.01 -14.35
C LEU A 201 -29.86 -44.48 -14.43
N ASP A 202 -30.96 -43.84 -14.00
CA ASP A 202 -31.05 -42.38 -13.90
C ASP A 202 -29.96 -41.84 -12.95
N THR A 203 -29.81 -42.48 -11.78
CA THR A 203 -28.76 -42.16 -10.79
C THR A 203 -27.35 -42.34 -11.38
N LEU A 204 -27.12 -43.37 -12.20
CA LEU A 204 -25.83 -43.61 -12.86
C LEU A 204 -25.50 -42.53 -13.89
N TYR A 205 -26.50 -42.09 -14.67
CA TYR A 205 -26.31 -41.04 -15.66
C TYR A 205 -26.18 -39.64 -15.05
N SER A 206 -26.82 -39.40 -13.89
CA SER A 206 -26.71 -38.13 -13.17
C SER A 206 -25.49 -38.03 -12.25
N LEU A 207 -24.69 -39.10 -12.11
CA LEU A 207 -23.64 -39.20 -11.09
C LEU A 207 -22.53 -38.12 -11.15
N THR A 208 -22.33 -37.49 -12.31
CA THR A 208 -21.40 -36.35 -12.50
C THR A 208 -22.04 -34.99 -12.30
N SER A 209 -23.38 -34.91 -12.22
CA SER A 209 -24.14 -33.67 -11.98
C SER A 209 -24.79 -33.65 -10.60
N ASP A 210 -25.09 -34.82 -10.04
CA ASP A 210 -25.71 -35.03 -8.73
C ASP A 210 -24.86 -35.97 -7.87
N PRO A 211 -24.24 -35.49 -6.78
CA PRO A 211 -23.40 -36.29 -5.90
C PRO A 211 -24.20 -37.23 -4.99
N THR A 212 -25.51 -37.04 -4.83
CA THR A 212 -26.33 -37.87 -3.92
C THR A 212 -26.38 -39.32 -4.36
N GLY A 213 -26.23 -39.57 -5.67
CA GLY A 213 -26.15 -40.91 -6.25
C GLY A 213 -24.98 -41.76 -5.76
N ILE A 214 -23.95 -41.15 -5.13
CA ILE A 214 -22.83 -41.87 -4.52
C ILE A 214 -23.31 -42.81 -3.40
N PHE A 215 -24.43 -42.48 -2.74
CA PHE A 215 -25.00 -43.23 -1.63
C PHE A 215 -26.03 -44.30 -2.06
N SER A 216 -26.20 -44.54 -3.37
CA SER A 216 -27.12 -45.57 -3.86
C SER A 216 -26.64 -46.98 -3.51
N PHE A 217 -27.45 -47.71 -2.73
CA PHE A 217 -27.15 -49.08 -2.32
C PHE A 217 -27.07 -50.06 -3.50
N GLU A 218 -27.91 -49.90 -4.52
CA GLU A 218 -27.89 -50.78 -5.69
C GLU A 218 -26.63 -50.56 -6.54
N LEU A 219 -26.21 -49.30 -6.75
CA LEU A 219 -24.95 -48.98 -7.43
C LEU A 219 -23.73 -49.47 -6.63
N PHE A 220 -23.79 -49.46 -5.31
CA PHE A 220 -22.72 -50.00 -4.47
C PHE A 220 -22.55 -51.51 -4.61
N SER A 221 -23.63 -52.26 -4.91
CA SER A 221 -23.51 -53.70 -5.20
C SER A 221 -23.11 -53.97 -6.66
N SER A 222 -23.71 -53.23 -7.60
CA SER A 222 -23.68 -53.57 -9.02
C SER A 222 -22.66 -52.78 -9.86
N ALA A 223 -22.25 -51.59 -9.41
CA ALA A 223 -21.45 -50.65 -10.18
C ALA A 223 -20.39 -49.89 -9.33
N LYS A 224 -19.68 -50.59 -8.44
CA LYS A 224 -18.68 -50.01 -7.50
C LYS A 224 -17.65 -49.06 -8.13
N ILE A 225 -17.17 -49.41 -9.33
CA ILE A 225 -16.16 -48.60 -10.02
C ILE A 225 -16.78 -47.28 -10.52
N ALA A 226 -18.07 -47.25 -10.89
CA ALA A 226 -18.76 -46.01 -11.25
C ALA A 226 -18.80 -45.04 -10.06
N LEU A 227 -19.01 -45.56 -8.84
CA LEU A 227 -18.92 -44.76 -7.62
C LEU A 227 -17.51 -44.22 -7.38
N LEU A 228 -16.46 -44.99 -7.68
CA LEU A 228 -15.07 -44.51 -7.63
C LEU A 228 -14.83 -43.35 -8.61
N PHE A 229 -15.37 -43.43 -9.83
CA PHE A 229 -15.35 -42.31 -10.78
C PHE A 229 -16.03 -41.08 -10.22
N ALA A 230 -17.20 -41.24 -9.60
CA ALA A 230 -17.95 -40.13 -8.99
C ALA A 230 -17.17 -39.46 -7.87
N VAL A 231 -16.68 -40.25 -6.90
CA VAL A 231 -15.84 -39.75 -5.80
C VAL A 231 -14.62 -39.03 -6.36
N THR A 232 -13.96 -39.60 -7.37
CA THR A 232 -12.82 -38.95 -8.04
C THR A 232 -13.25 -37.63 -8.65
N PHE A 233 -14.30 -37.61 -9.48
CA PHE A 233 -14.82 -36.42 -10.17
C PHE A 233 -15.15 -35.27 -9.20
N TRP A 234 -15.86 -35.56 -8.11
CA TRP A 234 -16.21 -34.55 -7.11
C TRP A 234 -15.00 -34.11 -6.26
N SER A 235 -14.01 -34.98 -6.07
CA SER A 235 -12.77 -34.63 -5.34
C SER A 235 -11.75 -33.84 -6.15
N VAL A 236 -11.81 -33.85 -7.50
CA VAL A 236 -10.83 -33.14 -8.35
C VAL A 236 -10.77 -31.64 -8.03
N GLY A 237 -11.89 -31.02 -7.61
CA GLY A 237 -11.90 -29.61 -7.21
C GLY A 237 -10.93 -29.28 -6.06
N LEU A 238 -10.67 -30.24 -5.15
CA LEU A 238 -9.75 -30.05 -4.02
C LEU A 238 -8.29 -29.89 -4.46
N VAL A 239 -7.94 -30.40 -5.65
CA VAL A 239 -6.59 -30.31 -6.23
C VAL A 239 -6.18 -28.85 -6.47
N GLY A 240 -7.14 -27.95 -6.70
CA GLY A 240 -6.88 -26.54 -7.00
C GLY A 240 -6.77 -25.61 -5.78
N ILE A 241 -7.08 -26.08 -4.57
CA ILE A 241 -7.21 -25.22 -3.38
C ILE A 241 -5.87 -24.79 -2.81
N THR A 242 -4.97 -25.74 -2.60
CA THR A 242 -3.68 -25.50 -1.94
C THR A 242 -2.58 -24.90 -2.83
N PRO A 243 -2.53 -25.12 -4.16
CA PRO A 243 -1.45 -24.62 -5.01
C PRO A 243 -1.15 -23.12 -4.92
N PRO A 244 -2.13 -22.20 -4.91
CA PRO A 244 -1.84 -20.76 -4.82
C PRO A 244 -1.14 -20.37 -3.51
N ALA A 245 -1.37 -21.13 -2.43
CA ALA A 245 -0.77 -20.90 -1.12
C ALA A 245 0.65 -21.49 -0.98
N THR A 246 1.20 -22.12 -2.03
CA THR A 246 2.54 -22.74 -1.97
C THR A 246 3.69 -21.74 -2.20
N LEU A 247 3.37 -20.55 -2.71
CA LEU A 247 4.26 -19.39 -2.80
C LEU A 247 3.90 -18.41 -1.69
N THR A 248 4.87 -18.06 -0.85
CA THR A 248 4.68 -17.16 0.29
C THR A 248 5.71 -16.04 0.25
N VAL A 249 5.43 -14.93 0.93
CA VAL A 249 6.34 -13.79 1.05
C VAL A 249 6.90 -13.76 2.47
N ILE A 250 8.21 -13.77 2.59
CA ILE A 250 8.91 -13.71 3.88
C ILE A 250 9.85 -12.50 3.93
N ALA A 251 9.87 -11.80 5.06
CA ALA A 251 10.82 -10.74 5.33
C ALA A 251 12.19 -11.34 5.70
N ARG A 252 13.27 -10.88 5.06
CA ARG A 252 14.66 -11.22 5.40
C ARG A 252 15.46 -9.96 5.68
N ASN A 253 16.23 -9.99 6.75
CA ASN A 253 17.17 -8.91 7.09
C ASN A 253 18.45 -9.09 6.26
N ILE A 254 18.75 -8.09 5.43
CA ILE A 254 19.99 -7.97 4.67
C ILE A 254 20.90 -7.02 5.44
N THR A 255 22.07 -7.50 5.85
CA THR A 255 23.11 -6.68 6.44
C THR A 255 24.07 -6.21 5.35
N TYR A 256 24.26 -4.89 5.25
CA TYR A 256 25.32 -4.29 4.46
C TYR A 256 26.48 -3.96 5.40
N ASN A 257 27.59 -4.65 5.21
CA ASN A 257 28.81 -4.43 5.97
C ASN A 257 29.69 -3.40 5.25
N ASN A 258 30.47 -2.64 6.02
CA ASN A 258 31.48 -1.71 5.51
C ASN A 258 30.93 -0.58 4.63
N VAL A 259 29.78 -0.03 4.98
CA VAL A 259 29.28 1.19 4.32
C VAL A 259 30.05 2.39 4.88
N PRO A 260 30.77 3.17 4.06
CA PRO A 260 31.50 4.34 4.54
C PRO A 260 30.52 5.48 4.81
N VAL A 261 30.53 6.03 6.02
CA VAL A 261 29.83 7.28 6.34
C VAL A 261 30.85 8.34 6.81
N PRO A 262 30.65 9.62 6.44
CA PRO A 262 31.52 10.69 6.90
C PRO A 262 31.36 10.88 8.41
N ILE A 263 32.47 11.20 9.08
CA ILE A 263 32.46 11.69 10.46
C ILE A 263 33.10 13.07 10.52
N LEU A 264 32.71 13.85 11.54
CA LEU A 264 33.35 15.13 11.81
C LEU A 264 34.77 14.90 12.29
N ASP A 265 35.70 15.66 11.71
CA ASP A 265 37.07 15.77 12.18
C ASP A 265 37.36 17.25 12.41
N LEU A 266 37.59 17.59 13.67
CA LEU A 266 37.76 18.98 14.12
C LEU A 266 39.11 19.58 13.73
N SER A 267 40.05 18.76 13.24
CA SER A 267 41.37 19.19 12.77
C SER A 267 41.40 19.55 11.28
N GLN A 268 40.28 19.40 10.57
CA GLN A 268 40.22 19.63 9.13
C GLN A 268 40.22 21.11 8.74
N THR A 269 40.77 21.38 7.56
CA THR A 269 40.82 22.71 6.94
C THR A 269 39.44 23.26 6.58
N GLY A 270 38.40 22.42 6.50
CA GLY A 270 37.03 22.84 6.24
C GLY A 270 36.46 23.79 7.30
N TRP A 271 37.06 23.81 8.50
CA TRP A 271 36.73 24.73 9.58
C TRP A 271 37.55 26.03 9.56
N GLU A 272 38.66 26.07 8.80
CA GLU A 272 39.58 27.19 8.79
C GLU A 272 39.01 28.42 8.05
N ARG A 273 39.29 29.62 8.58
CA ARG A 273 38.95 30.88 7.94
C ARG A 273 39.89 31.13 6.76
N VAL A 274 39.46 30.83 5.54
CA VAL A 274 40.23 31.18 4.33
C VAL A 274 39.64 32.47 3.74
N GLU A 275 40.35 33.60 3.94
CA GLU A 275 39.96 34.95 3.50
C GLU A 275 39.58 35.06 2.01
N GLU A 276 39.97 34.11 1.16
CA GLU A 276 39.75 34.20 -0.30
C GLU A 276 38.63 33.32 -0.87
N VAL A 277 38.08 32.31 -0.18
CA VAL A 277 37.14 31.37 -0.86
C VAL A 277 35.98 30.82 0.00
N TRP A 278 36.08 30.70 1.32
CA TRP A 278 35.00 30.08 2.12
C TRP A 278 34.94 30.65 3.54
N ASN A 279 33.76 31.12 3.95
CA ASN A 279 33.47 31.51 5.33
C ASN A 279 32.72 30.37 6.03
N PRO A 280 33.42 29.45 6.74
CA PRO A 280 32.80 28.30 7.41
C PRO A 280 31.73 28.72 8.43
N GLY A 281 31.85 29.93 9.01
CA GLY A 281 30.83 30.50 9.88
C GLY A 281 29.45 30.58 9.22
N TRP A 282 29.37 30.87 7.92
CA TRP A 282 28.08 31.00 7.24
C TRP A 282 27.39 29.65 7.05
N ILE A 283 28.17 28.60 6.75
CA ILE A 283 27.65 27.23 6.64
C ILE A 283 27.16 26.75 8.00
N THR A 284 28.01 26.88 9.02
CA THR A 284 27.65 26.44 10.38
C THR A 284 26.44 27.20 10.91
N TYR A 285 26.34 28.49 10.63
CA TYR A 285 25.17 29.31 10.95
C TYR A 285 23.92 28.90 10.19
N SER A 286 23.99 28.68 8.87
CA SER A 286 22.84 28.23 8.06
C SER A 286 22.29 26.89 8.55
N ILE A 287 23.19 25.93 8.83
CA ILE A 287 22.82 24.65 9.44
C ILE A 287 22.21 24.87 10.83
N ALA A 288 22.79 25.78 11.61
CA ALA A 288 22.29 26.07 12.94
C ALA A 288 20.90 26.70 12.92
N SER A 289 20.62 27.63 12.01
CA SER A 289 19.29 28.22 11.82
C SER A 289 18.25 27.15 11.44
N GLN A 290 18.61 26.20 10.55
CA GLN A 290 17.72 25.09 10.20
C GLN A 290 17.43 24.19 11.40
N ALA A 291 18.46 23.86 12.19
CA ALA A 291 18.30 23.08 13.42
C ALA A 291 17.47 23.82 14.49
N ALA A 292 17.61 25.15 14.58
CA ALA A 292 16.96 25.98 15.59
C ALA A 292 15.44 26.13 15.38
N ILE A 293 14.95 26.17 14.13
CA ILE A 293 13.52 26.31 13.82
C ILE A 293 12.71 25.13 14.42
N GLY A 294 13.23 23.91 14.30
CA GLY A 294 12.56 22.69 14.78
C GLY A 294 13.09 22.11 16.10
N LEU A 295 14.15 22.70 16.67
CA LEU A 295 14.95 22.08 17.75
C LEU A 295 15.27 20.60 17.48
N GLU A 296 15.63 20.32 16.22
CA GLU A 296 15.91 18.98 15.72
C GLU A 296 17.17 18.96 14.86
N VAL A 297 17.68 17.75 14.60
CA VAL A 297 18.84 17.56 13.73
C VAL A 297 18.41 17.69 12.28
N VAL A 298 19.14 18.48 11.49
CA VAL A 298 18.96 18.58 10.04
C VAL A 298 19.17 17.21 9.39
N ALA A 299 18.28 16.83 8.48
CA ALA A 299 18.32 15.51 7.85
C ALA A 299 19.69 15.21 7.21
N LEU A 300 20.23 14.05 7.54
CA LEU A 300 21.52 13.56 7.05
C LEU A 300 21.36 12.84 5.70
N PRO A 301 22.39 12.85 4.83
CA PRO A 301 22.34 12.13 3.57
C PRO A 301 22.17 10.61 3.81
N PRO A 302 21.34 9.90 3.00
CA PRO A 302 21.12 8.48 3.18
C PRO A 302 22.39 7.68 2.82
N PRO A 303 22.82 6.72 3.66
CA PRO A 303 24.02 5.92 3.41
C PRO A 303 23.81 4.85 2.32
N VAL A 304 22.56 4.48 2.06
CA VAL A 304 22.16 3.46 1.07
C VAL A 304 20.88 3.90 0.36
N LEU A 305 20.66 3.42 -0.87
CA LEU A 305 19.46 3.71 -1.66
C LEU A 305 18.16 3.07 -1.13
N SER A 306 18.23 2.31 -0.03
CA SER A 306 17.05 1.68 0.55
C SER A 306 16.20 2.69 1.32
N GLN A 307 14.90 2.47 1.40
CA GLN A 307 14.00 3.30 2.23
C GLN A 307 14.18 3.03 3.72
N ASP A 308 14.51 1.78 4.08
CA ASP A 308 14.71 1.40 5.48
C ASP A 308 16.18 1.08 5.74
N TRP A 309 16.74 1.68 6.78
CA TRP A 309 18.12 1.39 7.20
C TRP A 309 18.33 1.92 8.62
N SER A 310 19.31 1.37 9.32
CA SER A 310 19.69 1.86 10.64
C SER A 310 21.18 1.64 10.89
N TYR A 311 21.81 2.60 11.54
CA TYR A 311 23.20 2.50 11.96
C TYR A 311 23.47 3.33 13.21
N GLU A 312 24.52 2.95 13.92
CA GLU A 312 25.06 3.72 15.04
C GLU A 312 26.36 4.41 14.60
N LEU A 313 26.51 5.66 15.01
CA LEU A 313 27.67 6.47 14.73
C LEU A 313 28.18 7.10 16.01
N GLU A 314 29.49 7.00 16.21
CA GLU A 314 30.17 7.67 17.31
C GLU A 314 31.27 8.55 16.73
N PHE A 315 31.25 9.84 17.10
CA PHE A 315 32.17 10.87 16.63
C PHE A 315 32.43 11.93 17.71
N PHE A 316 33.47 12.74 17.53
CA PHE A 316 33.87 13.79 18.46
C PHE A 316 33.50 15.16 17.89
N GLY A 317 32.94 16.06 18.71
CA GLY A 317 32.45 17.35 18.23
C GLY A 317 32.35 18.44 19.31
N PRO A 318 32.16 19.71 18.89
CA PRO A 318 31.90 20.81 19.81
C PRO A 318 30.51 20.71 20.43
N THR A 319 30.35 21.28 21.61
CA THR A 319 29.08 21.43 22.32
C THR A 319 29.20 22.62 23.27
N VAL A 320 28.13 22.94 23.99
CA VAL A 320 28.18 23.90 25.09
C VAL A 320 27.68 23.26 26.36
N HIS A 321 28.22 23.73 27.48
CA HIS A 321 27.71 23.42 28.79
C HIS A 321 27.18 24.69 29.44
N CYS A 322 25.89 24.70 29.79
CA CYS A 322 25.23 25.86 30.35
C CYS A 322 24.92 25.64 31.83
N GLU A 323 25.25 26.64 32.65
CA GLU A 323 24.96 26.67 34.07
C GLU A 323 24.41 28.03 34.50
N LEU A 324 23.83 28.09 35.69
CA LEU A 324 23.43 29.36 36.30
C LEU A 324 24.68 30.13 36.70
N ALA A 325 24.65 31.45 36.52
CA ALA A 325 25.77 32.32 36.84
C ALA A 325 26.25 32.10 38.28
N ASN A 326 27.56 31.91 38.45
CA ASN A 326 28.17 31.83 39.77
C ASN A 326 28.14 33.22 40.47
N PRO A 327 28.43 33.35 41.77
CA PRO A 327 28.35 34.63 42.46
C PRO A 327 29.22 35.76 41.88
N GLU A 328 30.35 35.41 41.23
CA GLU A 328 31.24 36.38 40.58
C GLU A 328 30.63 36.86 39.25
N GLU A 329 30.14 35.94 38.43
CA GLU A 329 29.44 36.20 37.17
C GLU A 329 28.13 36.96 37.41
N GLN A 330 27.40 36.63 38.47
CA GLN A 330 26.16 37.31 38.84
C GLN A 330 26.39 38.80 39.11
N SER A 331 27.57 39.19 39.61
CA SER A 331 27.93 40.60 39.77
C SER A 331 27.99 41.33 38.43
N ILE A 332 28.39 40.65 37.36
CA ILE A 332 28.44 41.20 35.99
C ILE A 332 27.03 41.35 35.45
N PHE A 333 26.19 40.34 35.61
CA PHE A 333 24.77 40.43 35.24
C PHE A 333 24.05 41.57 35.96
N ASN A 334 24.37 41.81 37.23
CA ASN A 334 23.81 42.93 37.99
C ASN A 334 24.28 44.30 37.45
N GLU A 335 25.55 44.43 37.05
CA GLU A 335 26.06 45.68 36.43
C GLU A 335 25.39 45.94 35.08
N ILE A 336 25.19 44.88 34.28
CA ILE A 336 24.49 44.96 32.99
C ILE A 336 23.03 45.34 33.20
N ALA A 337 22.35 44.71 34.16
CA ALA A 337 20.96 45.00 34.46
C ALA A 337 20.79 46.45 34.94
N GLN A 338 21.73 47.01 35.71
CA GLN A 338 21.74 48.44 36.07
C GLN A 338 21.98 49.35 34.85
N SER A 339 22.83 48.92 33.91
CA SER A 339 23.04 49.65 32.67
C SER A 339 21.77 49.71 31.82
N PHE A 340 21.10 48.57 31.64
CA PHE A 340 19.81 48.48 30.95
C PHE A 340 18.74 49.38 31.57
N GLU A 341 18.66 49.44 32.90
CA GLU A 341 17.75 50.35 33.59
C GLU A 341 18.08 51.82 33.32
N SER A 342 19.35 52.20 33.44
CA SER A 342 19.78 53.60 33.41
C SER A 342 19.85 54.22 32.01
N ASN A 343 20.21 53.41 30.99
CA ASN A 343 20.42 53.88 29.62
C ASN A 343 19.21 53.65 28.72
N ASP A 344 18.56 52.49 28.84
CA ASP A 344 17.57 52.01 27.87
C ASP A 344 16.17 51.82 28.48
N LEU A 345 16.01 52.07 29.79
CA LEU A 345 14.77 51.82 30.54
C LEU A 345 14.28 50.36 30.42
N ILE A 346 15.19 49.41 30.26
CA ILE A 346 14.91 47.97 30.16
C ILE A 346 15.05 47.33 31.55
N PHE A 347 13.99 46.65 32.00
CA PHE A 347 13.92 46.04 33.34
C PHE A 347 13.69 44.53 33.26
N ASN A 348 14.48 43.75 34.01
CA ASN A 348 14.15 42.35 34.27
C ASN A 348 13.13 42.21 35.42
N HIS A 349 12.61 41.01 35.68
CA HIS A 349 11.55 40.84 36.67
C HIS A 349 12.04 41.08 38.11
N LEU A 350 13.30 40.77 38.39
CA LEU A 350 13.90 40.93 39.71
C LEU A 350 14.01 42.41 40.13
N GLN A 351 13.99 43.30 39.15
CA GLN A 351 14.08 44.75 39.33
C GLN A 351 12.71 45.43 39.45
N MET A 352 11.61 44.69 39.39
CA MET A 352 10.28 45.27 39.53
C MET A 352 10.10 45.94 40.90
N ASN A 353 9.54 47.17 40.88
CA ASN A 353 9.23 47.99 42.05
C ASN A 353 10.45 48.57 42.78
N ASP A 354 11.61 48.58 42.14
CA ASP A 354 12.73 49.37 42.63
C ASP A 354 12.44 50.89 42.47
N ILE A 355 13.39 51.72 42.92
CA ILE A 355 13.20 53.18 42.90
C ILE A 355 13.13 53.69 41.45
N LEU A 356 13.94 53.14 40.54
CA LEU A 356 13.95 53.55 39.13
C LEU A 356 12.65 53.15 38.42
N TRP A 357 12.20 51.92 38.56
CA TRP A 357 10.93 51.42 38.04
C TRP A 357 9.76 52.29 38.51
N ASN A 358 9.64 52.52 39.82
CA ASN A 358 8.54 53.33 40.36
C ASN A 358 8.61 54.78 39.87
N ASN A 359 9.80 55.35 39.70
CA ASN A 359 9.95 56.68 39.14
C ASN A 359 9.56 56.73 37.65
N THR A 360 9.91 55.70 36.87
CA THR A 360 9.61 55.61 35.44
C THR A 360 8.13 55.32 35.16
N VAL A 361 7.48 54.51 36.01
CA VAL A 361 6.04 54.21 35.89
C VAL A 361 5.16 55.35 36.39
N ASN A 362 5.54 56.05 37.47
CA ASN A 362 4.70 57.07 38.10
C ASN A 362 4.95 58.50 37.60
N ASN A 363 6.15 58.82 37.11
CA ASN A 363 6.41 60.09 36.45
C ASN A 363 6.42 59.88 34.95
N GLN A 364 5.78 60.80 34.21
CA GLN A 364 6.03 60.99 32.78
C GLN A 364 7.53 61.26 32.60
N SER A 365 8.32 60.22 32.42
CA SER A 365 9.73 60.37 32.15
C SER A 365 9.84 61.15 30.82
N LEU A 366 10.75 62.12 30.76
CA LEU A 366 11.11 62.80 29.50
C LEU A 366 11.78 61.84 28.49
N PHE A 367 11.94 60.55 28.85
CA PHE A 367 12.84 59.58 28.21
C PHE A 367 12.14 58.29 27.72
N GLY A 368 10.84 58.09 27.99
CA GLY A 368 10.08 56.94 27.46
C GLY A 368 9.37 56.08 28.53
N MET A 369 8.65 55.06 28.04
CA MET A 369 7.91 54.07 28.83
C MET A 369 8.86 52.94 29.29
N PRO A 370 8.60 52.26 30.43
CA PRO A 370 9.44 51.16 30.88
C PRO A 370 9.31 49.94 29.94
N VAL A 371 10.45 49.39 29.54
CA VAL A 371 10.55 48.23 28.65
C VAL A 371 10.85 46.99 29.49
N ARG A 372 10.14 45.88 29.25
CA ARG A 372 10.32 44.64 30.01
C ARG A 372 11.23 43.67 29.27
N LEU A 373 12.29 43.22 29.92
CA LEU A 373 13.22 42.25 29.36
C LEU A 373 12.65 40.83 29.44
N LEU A 374 12.42 40.20 28.29
CA LEU A 374 12.07 38.78 28.23
C LEU A 374 13.32 37.92 28.05
N TYR A 375 14.22 38.34 27.16
CA TYR A 375 15.46 37.64 26.86
C TYR A 375 16.51 38.61 26.31
N SER A 376 17.77 38.48 26.76
CA SER A 376 18.93 39.12 26.17
C SER A 376 20.08 38.13 26.15
N SER A 377 20.84 38.08 25.06
CA SER A 377 22.06 37.28 24.98
C SER A 377 23.15 38.04 24.27
N TRP A 378 24.38 37.91 24.77
CA TRP A 378 25.56 38.52 24.19
C TRP A 378 26.76 37.57 24.32
N ALA A 379 27.65 37.68 23.36
CA ALA A 379 28.90 36.93 23.32
C ALA A 379 29.96 37.81 22.68
N TYR A 380 31.23 37.64 23.06
CA TYR A 380 32.32 38.36 22.42
C TYR A 380 32.66 37.68 21.10
N SER A 381 32.15 38.22 20.00
CA SER A 381 32.43 37.69 18.66
C SER A 381 32.39 38.80 17.60
N ASP A 382 33.36 38.79 16.68
CA ASP A 382 33.39 39.70 15.53
C ASP A 382 32.44 39.21 14.42
N LEU A 383 31.15 39.05 14.77
CA LEU A 383 30.09 38.60 13.84
C LEU A 383 29.99 39.50 12.61
N SER A 384 30.31 40.79 12.77
CA SER A 384 30.39 41.79 11.70
C SER A 384 31.37 41.41 10.59
N SER A 385 32.55 40.89 10.93
CA SER A 385 33.54 40.46 9.94
C SER A 385 33.12 39.22 9.13
N PHE A 386 32.05 38.54 9.54
CA PHE A 386 31.54 37.34 8.87
C PHE A 386 30.20 37.57 8.15
N GLY A 387 29.55 38.72 8.36
CA GLY A 387 28.24 39.02 7.77
C GLY A 387 27.13 38.06 8.23
N ILE A 388 27.26 37.49 9.43
CA ILE A 388 26.35 36.48 9.99
C ILE A 388 25.59 37.07 11.17
N GLY A 389 24.28 36.83 11.21
CA GLY A 389 23.43 37.20 12.33
C GLY A 389 23.29 38.72 12.54
N PRO A 390 22.53 39.11 13.55
CA PRO A 390 22.38 40.51 13.92
C PRO A 390 23.72 41.06 14.46
N THR A 391 24.29 42.02 13.75
CA THR A 391 25.65 42.50 13.99
C THR A 391 25.72 43.42 15.21
N ALA A 392 26.69 43.18 16.09
CA ALA A 392 27.17 44.10 17.13
C ALA A 392 26.32 44.33 18.39
N TRP A 393 25.33 43.46 18.71
CA TRP A 393 24.64 43.55 20.00
C TRP A 393 25.59 43.19 21.16
N PHE A 394 25.88 44.18 22.01
CA PHE A 394 26.66 44.00 23.24
C PHE A 394 26.22 45.03 24.29
N PRO A 395 26.00 44.64 25.55
CA PRO A 395 25.53 45.56 26.59
C PRO A 395 26.60 46.62 26.91
N TYR A 396 26.17 47.88 27.02
CA TYR A 396 27.06 48.98 27.41
C TYR A 396 27.30 48.99 28.92
N CYS A 397 28.29 48.26 29.43
CA CYS A 397 28.66 48.34 30.85
C CYS A 397 30.17 48.59 31.05
N ALA A 398 30.54 49.25 32.17
CA ALA A 398 31.90 49.71 32.43
C ALA A 398 32.87 48.54 32.66
N GLY A 399 32.41 47.45 33.28
CA GLY A 399 33.13 46.19 33.47
C GLY A 399 33.11 45.24 32.27
N CYS A 400 32.12 45.34 31.39
CA CYS A 400 31.86 44.38 30.31
C CYS A 400 32.85 44.46 29.14
N ARG A 401 33.52 45.60 28.94
CA ARG A 401 34.53 45.77 27.88
C ARG A 401 35.95 45.34 28.30
N ASN A 402 36.14 44.92 29.54
CA ASN A 402 37.46 44.63 30.07
C ASN A 402 38.10 43.39 29.41
N SER A 403 39.37 43.47 29.02
CA SER A 403 40.01 42.48 28.13
C SER A 403 40.21 41.08 28.72
N SER A 404 40.03 40.93 30.04
CA SER A 404 40.16 39.67 30.76
C SER A 404 38.93 38.76 30.66
N TYR A 405 37.77 39.27 30.21
CA TYR A 405 36.56 38.49 29.96
C TYR A 405 36.47 37.94 28.53
N HIS A 406 37.45 38.26 27.67
CA HIS A 406 37.44 37.95 26.24
C HIS A 406 38.21 36.67 25.88
N SER A 407 38.81 35.97 26.84
CA SER A 407 39.70 34.83 26.55
C SER A 407 38.99 33.49 26.39
N ASP A 408 37.77 33.37 26.91
CA ASP A 408 36.99 32.13 26.89
C ASP A 408 35.76 32.34 25.99
N ASN A 409 35.54 31.45 25.02
CA ASN A 409 34.36 31.46 24.14
C ASN A 409 33.09 31.17 24.97
N ILE A 410 32.56 32.20 25.62
CA ILE A 410 31.43 32.14 26.56
C ILE A 410 30.24 32.92 25.99
N ILE A 411 29.05 32.35 26.12
CA ILE A 411 27.78 33.00 25.78
C ILE A 411 27.06 33.33 27.09
N TYR A 412 26.69 34.60 27.25
CA TYR A 412 25.96 35.10 28.41
C TYR A 412 24.51 35.36 28.04
N ILE A 413 23.59 34.91 28.89
CA ILE A 413 22.16 35.00 28.64
C ILE A 413 21.45 35.48 29.90
N GLN A 414 20.60 36.48 29.74
CA GLN A 414 19.72 37.00 30.76
C GLN A 414 18.27 36.79 30.33
N THR A 415 17.53 35.95 31.05
CA THR A 415 16.07 35.85 30.91
C THR A 415 15.39 36.83 31.88
N SER A 416 14.06 36.84 31.95
CA SER A 416 13.33 37.69 32.90
C SER A 416 13.70 37.43 34.36
N THR A 417 14.12 36.20 34.71
CA THR A 417 14.37 35.77 36.09
C THR A 417 15.74 35.12 36.33
N SER A 418 16.40 34.62 35.28
CA SER A 418 17.61 33.80 35.41
C SER A 418 18.79 34.40 34.65
N SER A 419 19.98 34.27 35.22
CA SER A 419 21.26 34.60 34.58
C SER A 419 21.99 33.28 34.26
N ILE A 420 22.28 33.04 32.98
CA ILE A 420 22.81 31.78 32.46
C ILE A 420 24.14 32.05 31.75
N VAL A 421 25.12 31.18 31.98
CA VAL A 421 26.44 31.22 31.35
C VAL A 421 26.67 29.90 30.64
N CYS A 422 27.00 29.96 29.36
CA CYS A 422 27.29 28.79 28.53
C CYS A 422 28.75 28.78 28.11
N HIS A 423 29.48 27.77 28.57
CA HIS A 423 30.88 27.55 28.23
C HIS A 423 30.99 26.62 27.03
N GLU A 424 31.82 26.99 26.06
CA GLU A 424 32.19 26.08 25.00
C GLU A 424 32.91 24.83 25.55
N ARG A 425 32.50 23.65 25.07
CA ARG A 425 33.08 22.36 25.42
C ARG A 425 33.18 21.47 24.19
N ASN A 426 33.83 20.32 24.35
CA ASN A 426 33.78 19.24 23.38
C ASN A 426 33.10 18.03 24.01
N ALA A 427 32.49 17.18 23.19
CA ALA A 427 31.89 15.93 23.63
C ALA A 427 32.10 14.82 22.60
N THR A 428 32.04 13.58 23.09
CA THR A 428 31.88 12.40 22.24
C THR A 428 30.39 12.12 22.11
N PHE A 429 29.91 12.13 20.88
CA PHE A 429 28.51 11.89 20.52
C PHE A 429 28.35 10.46 20.07
N THR A 430 27.39 9.74 20.66
CA THR A 430 26.88 8.48 20.14
C THR A 430 25.45 8.73 19.67
N ILE A 431 25.19 8.48 18.38
CA ILE A 431 23.89 8.68 17.76
C ILE A 431 23.44 7.41 17.05
N THR A 432 22.12 7.19 17.03
CA THR A 432 21.48 6.19 16.18
C THR A 432 20.69 6.90 15.11
N VAL A 433 21.02 6.62 13.85
CA VAL A 433 20.36 7.17 12.67
C VAL A 433 19.60 6.04 12.01
N GLN A 434 18.29 6.19 11.87
CA GLN A 434 17.44 5.23 11.19
C GLN A 434 16.51 5.90 10.19
N SER A 435 16.16 5.19 9.13
CA SER A 435 15.06 5.55 8.24
C SER A 435 14.05 4.42 8.23
N ILE A 436 12.78 4.78 8.42
CA ILE A 436 11.64 3.85 8.41
C ILE A 436 10.59 4.45 7.47
N GLY A 437 10.26 3.73 6.40
CA GLY A 437 9.35 4.20 5.36
C GLY A 437 9.85 5.45 4.64
N GLY A 438 11.18 5.66 4.59
CA GLY A 438 11.80 6.85 4.03
C GLY A 438 11.81 8.09 4.93
N GLN A 439 11.21 8.04 6.12
CA GLN A 439 11.35 9.11 7.12
C GLN A 439 12.56 8.84 8.00
N GLN A 440 13.46 9.81 8.09
CA GLN A 440 14.66 9.71 8.92
C GLN A 440 14.38 10.13 10.36
N GLN A 441 14.91 9.37 11.30
CA GLN A 441 14.87 9.67 12.72
C GLN A 441 16.30 9.57 13.28
N ILE A 442 16.75 10.67 13.89
CA ILE A 442 18.06 10.78 14.51
C ILE A 442 17.85 10.86 16.01
N THR A 443 18.50 9.95 16.74
CA THR A 443 18.39 9.88 18.20
C THR A 443 19.77 9.96 18.82
N GLN A 444 19.90 10.83 19.82
CA GLN A 444 21.10 10.96 20.62
C GLN A 444 21.04 9.87 21.70
N THR A 445 21.98 8.92 21.69
CA THR A 445 21.98 7.80 22.65
C THR A 445 22.83 8.11 23.87
N ASP A 446 23.99 8.74 23.68
CA ASP A 446 24.90 9.12 24.75
C ASP A 446 25.77 10.31 24.31
N ILE A 447 25.94 11.31 25.19
CA ILE A 447 26.79 12.48 24.96
C ILE A 447 27.70 12.63 26.17
N ARG A 448 29.00 12.43 25.96
CA ARG A 448 30.01 12.48 27.03
C ARG A 448 30.93 13.67 26.85
N LEU A 449 30.86 14.62 27.78
CA LEU A 449 31.75 15.78 27.80
C LEU A 449 33.23 15.35 27.87
N ALA A 450 34.04 15.99 27.05
CA ALA A 450 35.48 15.81 27.00
C ALA A 450 36.17 16.53 28.19
N PRO A 451 37.34 16.05 28.64
CA PRO A 451 38.14 16.73 29.65
C PRO A 451 38.65 18.09 29.15
N ASN A 452 38.79 19.07 30.05
CA ASN A 452 39.16 20.48 29.79
C ASN A 452 40.53 20.72 29.11
N THR A 453 41.23 19.68 28.67
CA THR A 453 42.59 19.78 28.11
C THR A 453 42.63 19.96 26.59
N THR A 454 41.48 20.06 25.92
CA THR A 454 41.44 20.17 24.45
C THR A 454 41.76 21.60 24.01
N SER A 455 42.76 21.76 23.15
CA SER A 455 43.10 23.06 22.54
C SER A 455 41.91 23.58 21.71
N PRO A 456 41.67 24.90 21.70
CA PRO A 456 40.62 25.49 20.88
C PRO A 456 40.84 25.16 19.40
N SER A 457 39.83 24.58 18.76
CA SER A 457 39.84 24.27 17.32
C SER A 457 39.06 25.32 16.53
N TYR A 458 39.28 25.38 15.21
CA TYR A 458 38.45 26.24 14.35
C TYR A 458 37.00 25.76 14.31
N ALA A 459 36.76 24.46 14.47
CA ALA A 459 35.41 23.88 14.53
C ALA A 459 34.63 24.35 15.75
N ASN A 460 35.31 24.36 16.89
CA ASN A 460 34.85 24.95 18.14
C ASN A 460 34.41 26.41 17.93
N TRP A 461 35.33 27.24 17.44
CA TRP A 461 35.03 28.63 17.22
C TRP A 461 33.89 28.86 16.20
N ALA A 462 33.82 28.09 15.12
CA ALA A 462 32.73 28.16 14.15
C ALA A 462 31.37 27.72 14.73
N HIS A 463 31.37 26.77 15.67
CA HIS A 463 30.19 26.36 16.41
C HIS A 463 29.72 27.44 17.39
N TYR A 464 30.65 28.01 18.16
CA TYR A 464 30.41 29.15 19.04
C TYR A 464 29.85 30.35 18.28
N LEU A 465 30.43 30.70 17.11
CA LEU A 465 29.91 31.78 16.27
C LEU A 465 28.48 31.51 15.79
N ALA A 466 28.20 30.31 15.29
CA ALA A 466 26.86 29.95 14.82
C ALA A 466 25.82 30.03 15.94
N LEU A 467 26.13 29.49 17.12
CA LEU A 467 25.23 29.52 18.27
C LEU A 467 25.06 30.95 18.83
N SER A 468 26.15 31.72 18.93
CA SER A 468 26.10 33.11 19.40
C SER A 468 25.30 34.01 18.44
N ALA A 469 25.36 33.77 17.14
CA ALA A 469 24.58 34.51 16.15
C ALA A 469 23.08 34.19 16.20
N LEU A 470 22.71 32.95 16.55
CA LEU A 470 21.31 32.55 16.75
C LEU A 470 20.72 33.14 18.03
N LEU A 471 21.50 33.06 19.12
CA LEU A 471 21.06 33.46 20.43
C LEU A 471 21.17 34.98 20.62
N GLY A 472 22.12 35.65 19.97
CA GLY A 472 22.42 37.07 20.17
C GLY A 472 21.21 37.98 20.00
N GLY A 473 21.19 39.06 20.77
CA GLY A 473 20.19 40.13 20.68
C GLY A 473 19.29 40.27 21.89
N ASN A 474 18.32 41.17 21.74
CA ASN A 474 17.31 41.46 22.74
C ASN A 474 15.92 41.10 22.24
N LEU A 475 15.14 40.51 23.15
CA LEU A 475 13.71 40.34 23.02
C LEU A 475 13.06 41.04 24.21
N THR A 476 12.38 42.15 23.94
CA THR A 476 11.74 42.96 24.97
C THR A 476 10.27 43.20 24.64
N LEU A 477 9.51 43.52 25.70
CA LEU A 477 8.10 43.84 25.62
C LEU A 477 7.94 45.31 26.01
N SER A 478 7.53 46.13 25.06
CA SER A 478 7.32 47.57 25.25
C SER A 478 5.85 47.93 25.01
N SER A 479 5.48 49.11 25.48
CA SER A 479 4.15 49.69 25.27
C SER A 479 4.37 51.02 24.55
N GLU A 480 3.83 51.15 23.33
CA GLU A 480 3.95 52.35 22.50
C GLU A 480 2.66 53.16 22.54
N TYR A 481 2.80 54.48 22.68
CA TYR A 481 1.70 55.44 22.68
C TYR A 481 1.46 55.94 21.24
N ILE A 482 0.37 55.54 20.60
CA ILE A 482 0.04 55.97 19.23
C ILE A 482 -0.95 57.13 19.29
N GLU A 483 -0.54 58.31 18.80
CA GLU A 483 -1.44 59.44 18.57
C GLU A 483 -2.13 59.29 17.22
N ASP A 484 -3.43 59.03 17.21
CA ASP A 484 -4.21 58.98 15.97
C ASP A 484 -4.51 60.40 15.50
N VAL A 485 -3.96 60.81 14.34
CA VAL A 485 -4.05 62.20 13.84
C VAL A 485 -5.42 62.42 13.19
N GLY A 486 -6.45 62.60 14.03
CA GLY A 486 -7.83 62.91 13.66
C GLY A 486 -8.46 64.03 14.52
N ALA A 487 -9.64 64.52 14.12
CA ALA A 487 -10.33 65.63 14.79
C ALA A 487 -10.86 65.31 16.21
N GLU A 488 -10.80 64.03 16.60
CA GLU A 488 -10.93 63.57 17.97
C GLU A 488 -9.69 62.70 18.25
N ALA A 489 -8.68 63.28 18.90
CA ALA A 489 -7.47 62.54 19.28
C ALA A 489 -7.87 61.43 20.25
N SER A 490 -7.92 60.21 19.73
CA SER A 490 -8.07 58.97 20.49
C SER A 490 -6.66 58.43 20.73
N TYR A 491 -6.36 58.09 21.98
CA TYR A 491 -5.06 57.53 22.35
C TYR A 491 -5.20 56.00 22.44
N GLU A 492 -4.39 55.27 21.69
CA GLU A 492 -4.24 53.82 21.78
C GLU A 492 -2.78 53.46 22.13
N ASP A 493 -2.54 52.94 23.34
CA ASP A 493 -1.30 52.27 23.72
C ASP A 493 -1.36 50.83 23.22
N GLN A 494 -0.44 50.50 22.33
CA GLN A 494 -0.30 49.17 21.76
C GLN A 494 0.93 48.48 22.36
N TRP A 495 0.80 47.19 22.66
CA TRP A 495 1.96 46.38 23.04
C TRP A 495 2.79 46.04 21.81
N MET A 496 4.08 46.29 21.90
CA MET A 496 5.06 45.93 20.90
C MET A 496 6.03 44.90 21.45
N ILE A 497 6.41 43.98 20.58
CA ILE A 497 7.50 43.06 20.82
C ILE A 497 8.67 43.60 20.03
N ASP A 498 9.65 44.10 20.76
CA ASP A 498 10.88 44.55 20.15
C ASP A 498 11.84 43.37 20.01
N THR A 499 12.36 43.22 18.81
CA THR A 499 13.29 42.14 18.42
C THR A 499 14.61 42.70 17.96
N ASP A 500 15.02 43.81 18.57
CA ASP A 500 16.31 44.45 18.35
C ASP A 500 17.44 43.42 18.27
N ASN A 501 17.90 43.22 17.05
CA ASN A 501 19.06 42.40 16.75
C ASN A 501 18.96 40.96 17.29
N THR A 502 17.78 40.32 17.30
CA THR A 502 17.64 38.91 17.71
C THR A 502 16.92 38.02 16.71
N GLN A 503 17.27 36.73 16.69
CA GLN A 503 16.58 35.69 15.94
C GLN A 503 15.86 34.68 16.85
N MET A 504 15.81 34.97 18.15
CA MET A 504 15.28 34.09 19.16
C MET A 504 13.84 33.61 18.86
N ILE A 505 12.99 34.50 18.33
CA ILE A 505 11.59 34.18 17.96
C ILE A 505 11.52 33.11 16.86
N SER A 506 12.51 33.03 15.98
CA SER A 506 12.54 32.04 14.90
C SER A 506 12.99 30.64 15.37
N THR A 507 13.36 30.51 16.65
CA THR A 507 13.83 29.26 17.23
C THR A 507 12.73 28.58 18.06
N GLY A 508 12.80 27.26 18.20
CA GLY A 508 11.90 26.52 19.08
C GLY A 508 12.10 26.82 20.58
N LEU A 509 13.12 27.59 20.96
CA LEU A 509 13.44 27.89 22.36
C LEU A 509 12.39 28.78 23.04
N ILE A 510 11.56 29.47 22.26
CA ILE A 510 10.43 30.26 22.78
C ILE A 510 9.42 29.40 23.55
N ALA A 511 9.41 28.08 23.34
CA ALA A 511 8.51 27.14 24.01
C ALA A 511 9.02 26.65 25.38
N CYS A 512 10.19 27.10 25.84
CA CYS A 512 10.72 26.73 27.16
C CYS A 512 10.12 27.54 28.30
N ASP A 513 10.16 26.98 29.51
CA ASP A 513 9.49 27.53 30.70
C ASP A 513 10.00 28.92 31.08
N ASP A 514 11.28 29.23 30.87
CA ASP A 514 11.83 30.57 31.15
C ASP A 514 11.16 31.69 30.32
N ILE A 515 10.55 31.34 29.18
CA ILE A 515 9.77 32.24 28.32
C ILE A 515 8.27 32.06 28.58
N GLN A 516 7.78 30.82 28.52
CA GLN A 516 6.34 30.49 28.63
C GLN A 516 5.76 30.69 30.03
N ALA A 517 6.54 30.43 31.07
CA ALA A 517 6.18 30.65 32.47
C ALA A 517 6.80 31.95 33.02
N SER A 518 7.26 32.84 32.13
CA SER A 518 7.81 34.13 32.52
C SER A 518 6.80 34.92 33.37
N PRO A 519 7.25 35.62 34.43
CA PRO A 519 6.36 36.45 35.25
C PRO A 519 5.61 37.54 34.46
N TRP A 520 6.12 37.89 33.27
CA TRP A 520 5.50 38.83 32.35
C TRP A 520 4.21 38.32 31.70
N VAL A 521 3.89 37.03 31.80
CA VAL A 521 2.69 36.43 31.19
C VAL A 521 1.41 36.77 31.97
N ASN A 522 1.51 36.96 33.28
CA ASN A 522 0.35 37.20 34.17
C ASN A 522 0.48 38.55 34.88
N LEU A 523 0.46 39.64 34.10
CA LEU A 523 0.59 40.99 34.62
C LEU A 523 -0.71 41.49 35.26
N SER A 524 -0.63 42.05 36.49
CA SER A 524 -1.73 42.75 37.15
C SER A 524 -1.28 44.14 37.64
N GLY A 525 -1.86 45.24 37.14
CA GLY A 525 -1.50 46.61 37.56
C GLY A 525 -1.70 47.70 36.49
N SER A 526 -1.30 48.95 36.76
CA SER A 526 -1.21 50.02 35.75
C SER A 526 -0.08 49.68 34.77
N GLY A 527 -0.44 49.18 33.60
CA GLY A 527 0.44 48.42 32.68
C GLY A 527 0.00 46.97 32.45
N ASN A 528 -1.17 46.57 32.97
CA ASN A 528 -1.93 45.38 32.58
C ASN A 528 -2.65 45.67 31.24
N PRO A 529 -2.47 44.82 30.21
CA PRO A 529 -3.17 44.99 28.93
C PRO A 529 -4.69 44.81 29.04
N ASP A 530 -5.19 44.14 30.09
CA ASP A 530 -6.63 44.00 30.34
C ASP A 530 -7.33 45.35 30.63
N ASN A 531 -6.56 46.42 30.86
CA ASN A 531 -7.08 47.77 31.08
C ASN A 531 -7.17 48.61 29.79
N TRP A 532 -6.79 48.06 28.62
CA TRP A 532 -6.85 48.74 27.31
C TRP A 532 -8.22 48.60 26.63
N PRO A 533 -8.78 49.64 25.98
CA PRO A 533 -10.06 49.55 25.29
C PRO A 533 -9.93 48.95 23.88
N THR A 534 -9.64 47.66 23.72
CA THR A 534 -9.89 46.97 22.44
C THR A 534 -10.41 45.55 22.69
N ASP A 535 -11.73 45.40 22.51
CA ASP A 535 -12.52 44.16 22.54
C ASP A 535 -12.36 43.25 23.80
N PRO A 536 -13.38 43.11 24.67
CA PRO A 536 -13.34 42.24 25.86
C PRO A 536 -13.19 40.72 25.56
N SER A 537 -12.84 40.33 24.34
CA SER A 537 -12.80 38.95 23.86
C SER A 537 -11.41 38.29 23.95
N VAL A 538 -10.30 39.03 24.06
CA VAL A 538 -8.92 38.47 24.11
C VAL A 538 -8.10 39.08 25.24
N THR A 539 -7.59 38.26 26.16
CA THR A 539 -6.74 38.68 27.30
C THR A 539 -5.26 38.76 26.91
N TRP A 540 -4.44 39.52 27.66
CA TRP A 540 -2.97 39.56 27.47
C TRP A 540 -2.34 38.17 27.39
N HIS A 541 -2.77 37.31 28.32
CA HIS A 541 -2.33 35.94 28.41
C HIS A 541 -2.52 35.21 27.08
N GLN A 542 -3.67 35.41 26.43
CA GLN A 542 -3.97 34.79 25.14
C GLN A 542 -3.14 35.39 23.99
N LEU A 543 -2.91 36.71 23.99
CA LEU A 543 -2.03 37.37 23.02
C LEU A 543 -0.59 36.85 23.14
N PHE A 544 -0.06 36.77 24.35
CA PHE A 544 1.28 36.24 24.61
C PHE A 544 1.42 34.81 24.08
N LEU A 545 0.47 33.92 24.39
CA LEU A 545 0.47 32.54 23.91
C LEU A 545 0.34 32.44 22.39
N ASN A 546 -0.39 33.35 21.74
CA ASN A 546 -0.49 33.40 20.28
C ASN A 546 0.82 33.86 19.63
N THR A 547 1.57 34.75 20.29
CA THR A 547 2.85 35.24 19.75
C THR A 547 4.01 34.28 20.03
N PHE A 548 3.99 33.60 21.17
CA PHE A 548 4.97 32.59 21.54
C PHE A 548 4.30 31.21 21.60
N PRO A 549 3.93 30.62 20.44
CA PRO A 549 3.30 29.32 20.42
C PRO A 549 4.24 28.27 20.98
N SER A 550 3.72 27.41 21.86
CA SER A 550 4.47 26.30 22.44
C SER A 550 3.80 24.97 22.11
N GLU A 551 4.61 24.04 21.64
CA GLU A 551 4.22 22.65 21.43
C GLU A 551 5.09 21.74 22.31
N PRO A 552 4.56 20.61 22.84
CA PRO A 552 5.30 19.76 23.78
C PRO A 552 6.62 19.20 23.25
N TRP A 553 6.81 19.16 21.92
CA TRP A 553 8.01 18.64 21.29
C TRP A 553 9.12 19.70 21.09
N MET A 554 8.80 20.99 21.19
CA MET A 554 9.75 22.09 20.97
C MET A 554 10.77 22.17 22.11
N CYS A 555 10.35 22.27 23.38
CA CYS A 555 11.27 22.29 24.53
C CYS A 555 11.21 21.00 25.37
N ARG A 556 11.88 19.94 24.91
CA ARG A 556 11.80 18.59 25.52
C ARG A 556 12.22 18.53 27.00
N ASN A 557 13.21 19.33 27.38
CA ASN A 557 13.79 19.35 28.73
C ASN A 557 13.23 20.47 29.63
N GLN A 558 12.16 21.16 29.18
CA GLN A 558 11.40 22.23 29.87
C GLN A 558 12.19 23.50 30.22
N THR A 559 13.40 23.34 30.75
CA THR A 559 14.31 24.44 31.11
C THR A 559 15.06 24.97 29.90
N PHE A 560 15.23 26.29 29.88
CA PHE A 560 15.93 26.99 28.81
C PHE A 560 17.41 26.61 28.69
N LEU A 561 18.10 26.45 29.83
CA LEU A 561 19.52 26.10 29.86
C LEU A 561 19.81 24.74 29.17
N ARG A 562 18.96 23.73 29.41
CA ARG A 562 19.10 22.40 28.79
C ARG A 562 18.70 22.43 27.33
N ALA A 563 17.70 23.23 26.97
CA ALA A 563 17.29 23.38 25.58
C ALA A 563 18.40 24.00 24.71
N ILE A 564 19.21 24.91 25.26
CA ILE A 564 20.39 25.45 24.56
C ILE A 564 21.46 24.39 24.37
N GLU A 565 21.75 23.58 25.39
CA GLU A 565 22.69 22.46 25.26
C GLU A 565 22.19 21.45 24.21
N ASP A 566 20.90 21.11 24.23
CA ASP A 566 20.26 20.22 23.25
C ASP A 566 20.33 20.80 21.83
N LEU A 567 20.09 22.12 21.68
CA LEU A 567 20.23 22.82 20.41
C LEU A 567 21.67 22.77 19.92
N ALA A 568 22.65 23.07 20.77
CA ALA A 568 24.07 22.98 20.41
C ALA A 568 24.44 21.56 19.96
N ASN A 569 23.97 20.54 20.69
CA ASN A 569 24.17 19.14 20.32
C ASN A 569 23.53 18.81 18.95
N ASN A 570 22.30 19.27 18.72
CA ASN A 570 21.61 19.08 17.43
C ASN A 570 22.34 19.78 16.28
N ILE A 571 22.83 21.00 16.49
CA ILE A 571 23.63 21.76 15.52
C ILE A 571 24.90 20.97 15.17
N THR A 572 25.62 20.47 16.18
CA THR A 572 26.84 19.68 15.96
C THR A 572 26.58 18.42 15.16
N ILE A 573 25.52 17.67 15.46
CA ILE A 573 25.15 16.50 14.67
C ILE A 573 24.74 16.92 13.24
N SER A 574 24.06 18.05 13.10
CA SER A 574 23.61 18.57 11.80
C SER A 574 24.76 18.96 10.88
N TYR A 575 25.97 19.21 11.39
CA TYR A 575 27.14 19.43 10.54
C TYR A 575 27.47 18.22 9.65
N LEU A 576 27.06 17.01 10.04
CA LEU A 576 27.18 15.81 9.20
C LEU A 576 26.28 15.86 7.94
N SER A 577 25.33 16.80 7.86
CA SER A 577 24.47 16.97 6.69
C SER A 577 25.19 17.65 5.52
N SER A 578 26.26 18.42 5.81
CA SER A 578 26.97 19.23 4.81
C SER A 578 28.24 18.51 4.33
N PRO A 579 28.36 18.23 3.02
CA PRO A 579 29.60 17.73 2.45
C PRO A 579 30.76 18.74 2.61
N GLU A 580 30.49 20.05 2.66
CA GLU A 580 31.52 21.08 2.80
C GLU A 580 32.31 20.94 4.12
N LEU A 581 31.64 20.55 5.21
CA LEU A 581 32.25 20.28 6.51
C LEU A 581 32.77 18.84 6.65
N THR A 582 32.59 18.00 5.63
CA THR A 582 32.88 16.55 5.67
C THR A 582 33.57 16.00 4.41
N ASN A 583 34.20 16.80 3.55
CA ASN A 583 34.74 16.29 2.26
C ASN A 583 36.20 16.68 1.98
N THR A 584 36.85 17.51 2.81
CA THR A 584 38.28 17.78 2.66
C THR A 584 39.10 16.83 3.56
N ASN A 585 39.62 15.73 2.97
CA ASN A 585 40.39 14.67 3.65
C ASN A 585 39.61 13.85 4.70
N THR A 586 38.43 13.34 4.36
CA THR A 586 37.57 12.69 5.35
C THR A 586 38.10 11.40 5.93
N THR A 587 38.12 11.34 7.27
CA THR A 587 38.01 10.09 8.00
C THR A 587 36.62 9.52 7.76
N PHE A 588 36.54 8.36 7.11
CA PHE A 588 35.29 7.60 7.00
C PHE A 588 35.25 6.57 8.14
N LYS A 589 34.08 6.44 8.77
CA LYS A 589 33.81 5.32 9.67
C LYS A 589 32.99 4.29 8.92
N THR A 590 33.46 3.04 8.93
CA THR A 590 32.72 1.93 8.33
C THR A 590 31.62 1.49 9.28
N ILE A 591 30.37 1.59 8.85
CA ILE A 591 29.20 1.15 9.60
C ILE A 591 28.64 -0.16 9.04
N THR A 592 27.86 -0.84 9.89
CA THR A 592 27.02 -1.97 9.48
C THR A 592 25.57 -1.52 9.54
N THR A 593 24.85 -1.59 8.42
CA THR A 593 23.42 -1.27 8.34
C THR A 593 22.60 -2.50 7.99
N SER A 594 21.36 -2.57 8.48
CA SER A 594 20.43 -3.65 8.15
C SER A 594 19.18 -3.12 7.45
N ASN A 595 18.69 -3.86 6.47
CA ASN A 595 17.45 -3.56 5.75
C ASN A 595 16.61 -4.83 5.63
N THR A 596 15.31 -4.70 5.82
CA THR A 596 14.37 -5.81 5.65
C THR A 596 13.84 -5.81 4.22
N LYS A 597 14.07 -6.89 3.46
CA LYS A 597 13.44 -7.08 2.14
C LYS A 597 12.54 -8.30 2.12
N ASN A 598 11.43 -8.16 1.40
CA ASN A 598 10.49 -9.25 1.16
C ASN A 598 11.01 -10.16 0.04
N TYR A 599 11.11 -11.45 0.31
CA TYR A 599 11.51 -12.50 -0.62
C TYR A 599 10.39 -13.50 -0.83
N TYR A 600 10.26 -14.01 -2.04
CA TYR A 600 9.42 -15.18 -2.27
C TYR A 600 10.07 -16.43 -1.67
N GLN A 601 9.26 -17.24 -1.00
CA GLN A 601 9.58 -18.57 -0.53
C GLN A 601 8.59 -19.56 -1.13
N TYR A 602 9.10 -20.45 -1.97
CA TYR A 602 8.35 -21.53 -2.58
C TYR A 602 8.63 -22.85 -1.84
N ARG A 603 7.57 -23.61 -1.54
CA ARG A 603 7.68 -24.94 -0.92
C ARG A 603 7.13 -26.02 -1.86
N PRO A 604 7.98 -26.74 -2.61
CA PRO A 604 7.53 -27.64 -3.69
C PRO A 604 6.70 -28.83 -3.23
N LEU A 605 6.94 -29.32 -2.00
CA LEU A 605 6.20 -30.45 -1.44
C LEU A 605 4.69 -30.19 -1.37
N TYR A 606 4.29 -28.98 -0.96
CA TYR A 606 2.87 -28.62 -0.83
C TYR A 606 2.17 -28.46 -2.17
N LEU A 607 2.92 -28.24 -3.26
CA LEU A 607 2.38 -28.25 -4.62
C LEU A 607 2.31 -29.68 -5.19
N ALA A 608 3.34 -30.48 -4.93
CA ALA A 608 3.46 -31.84 -5.45
C ALA A 608 2.42 -32.80 -4.86
N LEU A 609 2.07 -32.67 -3.57
CA LEU A 609 1.09 -33.53 -2.90
C LEU A 609 -0.32 -33.49 -3.55
N PRO A 610 -1.01 -32.34 -3.64
CA PRO A 610 -2.36 -32.26 -4.21
C PRO A 610 -2.37 -32.64 -5.70
N TYR A 611 -1.39 -32.17 -6.47
CA TYR A 611 -1.28 -32.51 -7.90
C TYR A 611 -0.96 -33.98 -8.13
N GLY A 612 -0.01 -34.53 -7.38
CA GLY A 612 0.38 -35.94 -7.50
C GLY A 612 -0.76 -36.89 -7.14
N VAL A 613 -1.43 -36.66 -6.01
CA VAL A 613 -2.55 -37.49 -5.57
C VAL A 613 -3.75 -37.36 -6.52
N GLY A 614 -4.11 -36.13 -6.89
CA GLY A 614 -5.21 -35.87 -7.82
C GLY A 614 -4.97 -36.50 -9.19
N PHE A 615 -3.77 -36.30 -9.75
CA PHE A 615 -3.37 -36.90 -11.03
C PHE A 615 -3.40 -38.43 -10.97
N LEU A 616 -2.89 -39.04 -9.89
CA LEU A 616 -2.89 -40.50 -9.73
C LEU A 616 -4.31 -41.07 -9.74
N CYS A 617 -5.24 -40.48 -8.97
CA CYS A 617 -6.63 -40.92 -8.93
C CYS A 617 -7.30 -40.81 -10.31
N VAL A 618 -7.11 -39.68 -10.99
CA VAL A 618 -7.67 -39.43 -12.33
C VAL A 618 -7.04 -40.36 -13.37
N PHE A 619 -5.75 -40.65 -13.26
CA PHE A 619 -5.04 -41.57 -14.14
C PHE A 619 -5.61 -43.01 -14.05
N ILE A 620 -5.89 -43.49 -12.83
CA ILE A 620 -6.47 -44.83 -12.61
C ILE A 620 -7.87 -44.93 -13.26
N VAL A 621 -8.73 -43.94 -13.05
CA VAL A 621 -10.07 -43.94 -13.65
C VAL A 621 -10.02 -43.73 -15.16
N ALA A 622 -9.09 -42.92 -15.67
CA ALA A 622 -8.87 -42.76 -17.11
C ALA A 622 -8.42 -44.06 -17.78
N LEU A 623 -7.48 -44.81 -17.18
CA LEU A 623 -7.09 -46.14 -17.67
C LEU A 623 -8.28 -47.10 -17.69
N THR A 624 -9.13 -47.04 -16.67
CA THR A 624 -10.35 -47.85 -16.61
C THR A 624 -11.33 -47.49 -17.73
N GLY A 625 -11.51 -46.19 -18.03
CA GLY A 625 -12.34 -45.72 -19.14
C GLY A 625 -11.78 -46.13 -20.51
N LEU A 626 -10.46 -46.02 -20.72
CA LEU A 626 -9.79 -46.48 -21.94
C LEU A 626 -9.90 -48.00 -22.11
N TYR A 627 -9.75 -48.76 -21.03
CA TYR A 627 -9.98 -50.20 -21.03
C TYR A 627 -11.43 -50.55 -21.36
N SER A 628 -12.40 -49.78 -20.87
CA SER A 628 -13.81 -49.90 -21.24
C SER A 628 -14.05 -49.69 -22.74
N ILE A 629 -13.37 -48.75 -23.39
CA ILE A 629 -13.44 -48.57 -24.85
C ILE A 629 -12.93 -49.84 -25.57
N HIS A 630 -11.80 -50.39 -25.12
CA HIS A 630 -11.21 -51.59 -25.71
C HIS A 630 -12.16 -52.81 -25.61
N LEU A 631 -12.76 -53.00 -24.43
CA LEU A 631 -13.75 -54.06 -24.16
C LEU A 631 -15.04 -53.88 -24.97
N ASN A 632 -15.55 -52.65 -25.04
CA ASN A 632 -16.79 -52.33 -25.73
C ASN A 632 -16.67 -52.38 -27.26
N GLY A 633 -15.45 -52.28 -27.81
CA GLY A 633 -15.17 -52.36 -29.25
C GLY A 633 -15.68 -51.17 -30.08
N VAL A 634 -16.36 -50.22 -29.45
CA VAL A 634 -16.91 -49.00 -30.05
C VAL A 634 -16.79 -47.89 -29.01
N SER A 635 -16.50 -46.66 -29.46
CA SER A 635 -16.54 -45.47 -28.62
C SER A 635 -18.00 -45.03 -28.45
N HIS A 636 -18.46 -44.91 -27.20
CA HIS A 636 -19.84 -44.51 -26.92
C HIS A 636 -19.94 -43.00 -26.70
N SER A 637 -21.15 -42.45 -26.91
CA SER A 637 -21.45 -41.05 -26.62
C SER A 637 -22.59 -40.97 -25.61
N MET A 638 -22.53 -39.93 -24.79
CA MET A 638 -23.57 -39.57 -23.82
C MET A 638 -24.59 -38.58 -24.37
N ASN A 639 -24.46 -38.22 -25.65
CA ASN A 639 -25.36 -37.25 -26.27
C ASN A 639 -26.78 -37.82 -26.41
N PHE A 640 -27.77 -36.93 -26.41
CA PHE A 640 -29.18 -37.28 -26.58
C PHE A 640 -29.44 -38.19 -27.78
N SER A 641 -28.78 -37.96 -28.92
CA SER A 641 -28.92 -38.80 -30.12
C SER A 641 -28.54 -40.27 -29.88
N SER A 642 -27.51 -40.52 -29.07
CA SER A 642 -27.06 -41.87 -28.73
C SER A 642 -28.05 -42.54 -27.79
N ILE A 643 -28.52 -41.81 -26.77
CA ILE A 643 -29.57 -42.32 -25.87
C ILE A 643 -30.84 -42.63 -26.65
N LEU A 644 -31.33 -41.70 -27.49
CA LEU A 644 -32.49 -41.88 -28.35
C LEU A 644 -32.37 -43.09 -29.28
N ALA A 645 -31.20 -43.30 -29.90
CA ALA A 645 -30.97 -44.46 -30.76
C ALA A 645 -31.04 -45.77 -29.97
N THR A 646 -30.45 -45.79 -28.77
CA THR A 646 -30.39 -46.99 -27.94
C THR A 646 -31.68 -47.28 -27.16
N THR A 647 -32.65 -46.38 -27.11
CA THR A 647 -33.93 -46.60 -26.41
C THR A 647 -35.08 -46.97 -27.36
N ARG A 648 -34.84 -47.10 -28.68
CA ARG A 648 -35.85 -47.56 -29.65
C ARG A 648 -36.17 -49.05 -29.46
N ASN A 649 -37.15 -49.33 -28.62
CA ASN A 649 -37.67 -50.67 -28.35
C ASN A 649 -39.19 -50.59 -28.07
N PRO A 650 -40.04 -51.35 -28.79
CA PRO A 650 -41.49 -51.34 -28.57
C PRO A 650 -41.89 -51.76 -27.13
N ASP A 651 -41.10 -52.61 -26.48
CA ASP A 651 -41.35 -52.99 -25.08
C ASP A 651 -41.19 -51.80 -24.12
N LEU A 652 -40.26 -50.89 -24.42
CA LEU A 652 -40.06 -49.67 -23.64
C LEU A 652 -41.19 -48.67 -23.91
N ASP A 653 -41.67 -48.56 -25.16
CA ASP A 653 -42.81 -47.70 -25.49
C ASP A 653 -44.07 -48.10 -24.71
N VAL A 654 -44.31 -49.40 -24.51
CA VAL A 654 -45.41 -49.90 -23.68
C VAL A 654 -45.16 -49.60 -22.20
N LEU A 655 -43.92 -49.78 -21.73
CA LEU A 655 -43.55 -49.54 -20.33
C LEU A 655 -43.70 -48.07 -19.92
N THR A 656 -43.38 -47.13 -20.81
CA THR A 656 -43.43 -45.69 -20.54
C THR A 656 -44.77 -45.03 -20.89
N ARG A 657 -45.82 -45.82 -21.20
CA ARG A 657 -47.16 -45.26 -21.46
C ARG A 657 -47.66 -44.45 -20.27
N GLY A 658 -47.95 -43.17 -20.51
CA GLY A 658 -48.39 -42.26 -19.45
C GLY A 658 -47.26 -41.65 -18.61
N ALA A 659 -46.00 -41.78 -19.04
CA ALA A 659 -44.82 -41.09 -18.51
C ALA A 659 -44.13 -40.17 -19.56
N SER A 660 -44.78 -39.93 -20.71
CA SER A 660 -44.22 -39.20 -21.86
C SER A 660 -43.88 -37.72 -21.61
N LEU A 661 -44.29 -37.16 -20.48
CA LEU A 661 -43.98 -35.78 -20.09
C LEU A 661 -42.58 -35.62 -19.49
N GLY A 662 -41.90 -36.71 -19.12
CA GLY A 662 -40.59 -36.64 -18.47
C GLY A 662 -40.62 -35.97 -17.09
N ALA A 663 -41.74 -36.05 -16.37
CA ALA A 663 -41.90 -35.44 -15.05
C ALA A 663 -41.13 -36.21 -13.97
N GLU A 664 -40.42 -35.49 -13.09
CA GLU A 664 -39.80 -36.02 -11.87
C GLU A 664 -40.74 -35.85 -10.66
N PRO A 665 -40.86 -36.84 -9.74
CA PRO A 665 -40.23 -38.16 -9.75
C PRO A 665 -40.98 -39.16 -10.64
N LEU A 666 -40.25 -40.17 -11.14
CA LEU A 666 -40.82 -41.23 -11.96
C LEU A 666 -41.79 -42.11 -11.14
N LYS A 667 -42.87 -42.61 -11.76
CA LYS A 667 -43.82 -43.53 -11.11
C LYS A 667 -43.09 -44.77 -10.56
N THR A 668 -43.40 -45.15 -9.32
CA THR A 668 -42.74 -46.25 -8.60
C THR A 668 -42.74 -47.58 -9.36
N ASP A 669 -43.81 -47.85 -10.12
CA ASP A 669 -43.96 -49.11 -10.86
C ASP A 669 -42.99 -49.21 -12.05
N ILE A 670 -42.62 -48.06 -12.64
CA ILE A 670 -41.69 -47.97 -13.78
C ILE A 670 -40.24 -47.87 -13.26
N SER A 671 -40.02 -47.14 -12.17
CA SER A 671 -38.69 -46.90 -11.57
C SER A 671 -37.94 -48.18 -11.20
N LYS A 672 -38.65 -49.22 -10.74
CA LYS A 672 -38.05 -50.48 -10.26
C LYS A 672 -37.81 -51.52 -11.37
N VAL A 673 -38.19 -51.22 -12.61
CA VAL A 673 -37.99 -52.15 -13.72
C VAL A 673 -36.52 -52.21 -14.10
N LYS A 674 -35.97 -53.43 -14.17
CA LYS A 674 -34.57 -53.64 -14.55
C LYS A 674 -34.38 -53.64 -16.07
N LEU A 675 -33.54 -52.73 -16.54
CA LEU A 675 -33.15 -52.61 -17.94
C LEU A 675 -31.69 -52.98 -18.14
N ARG A 676 -31.38 -53.46 -19.34
CA ARG A 676 -30.03 -53.77 -19.81
C ARG A 676 -29.89 -53.39 -21.27
N PHE A 677 -28.69 -52.99 -21.69
CA PHE A 677 -28.37 -52.68 -23.08
C PHE A 677 -27.82 -53.91 -23.81
N GLY A 678 -28.45 -54.32 -24.91
CA GLY A 678 -28.01 -55.46 -25.72
C GLY A 678 -28.93 -55.80 -26.90
N PRO A 679 -28.67 -56.91 -27.62
CA PRO A 679 -29.57 -57.35 -28.69
C PRO A 679 -30.92 -57.81 -28.12
N LEU A 680 -32.03 -57.40 -28.74
CA LEU A 680 -33.37 -57.82 -28.34
C LEU A 680 -33.63 -59.28 -28.75
N LEU A 681 -34.05 -60.11 -27.79
CA LEU A 681 -34.39 -61.52 -27.99
C LEU A 681 -35.90 -61.61 -28.21
N GLY A 682 -36.34 -61.78 -29.46
CA GLY A 682 -37.75 -62.10 -29.78
C GLY A 682 -38.48 -61.18 -30.76
N SER A 683 -37.81 -60.27 -31.47
CA SER A 683 -38.47 -59.46 -32.52
C SER A 683 -38.76 -60.31 -33.76
N LYS A 684 -39.91 -60.99 -33.79
CA LYS A 684 -40.45 -61.63 -34.99
C LYS A 684 -41.05 -60.57 -35.92
N GLU A 685 -40.21 -59.76 -36.56
CA GLU A 685 -40.63 -58.99 -37.74
C GLU A 685 -39.67 -59.28 -38.89
N GLY A 686 -40.16 -60.08 -39.84
CA GLY A 686 -39.46 -60.43 -41.07
C GLY A 686 -39.82 -61.84 -41.52
N GLU A 687 -40.68 -61.92 -42.54
CA GLU A 687 -41.05 -63.13 -43.25
C GLU A 687 -39.85 -63.97 -43.72
N GLN A 688 -40.15 -65.24 -43.89
CA GLN A 688 -39.30 -66.35 -44.32
C GLN A 688 -38.45 -65.98 -45.55
N GLY A 689 -37.14 -65.88 -45.35
CA GLY A 689 -36.14 -65.69 -46.39
C GLY A 689 -34.75 -65.88 -45.78
N ASP A 690 -33.92 -66.65 -46.47
CA ASP A 690 -32.58 -67.10 -46.11
C ASP A 690 -31.65 -65.95 -45.64
N ASP A 691 -30.73 -66.27 -44.75
CA ASP A 691 -29.64 -65.43 -44.18
C ASP A 691 -29.93 -64.54 -42.95
N GLY A 692 -29.56 -65.08 -41.77
CA GLY A 692 -29.11 -64.29 -40.59
C GLY A 692 -30.21 -63.69 -39.70
N GLU A 693 -30.30 -64.18 -38.46
CA GLU A 693 -31.16 -63.63 -37.41
C GLU A 693 -30.92 -62.11 -37.21
N LYS A 694 -31.89 -61.28 -37.60
CA LYS A 694 -31.84 -59.81 -37.54
C LYS A 694 -31.90 -59.33 -36.08
N LEU A 695 -30.73 -59.07 -35.46
CA LEU A 695 -30.63 -58.66 -34.06
C LEU A 695 -30.48 -57.13 -33.94
N HIS A 696 -31.57 -56.45 -33.58
CA HIS A 696 -31.60 -55.01 -33.22
C HIS A 696 -31.04 -54.79 -31.81
N VAL A 697 -30.23 -53.75 -31.62
CA VAL A 697 -29.60 -53.44 -30.32
C VAL A 697 -30.26 -52.25 -29.64
N ALA A 698 -30.83 -52.47 -28.46
CA ALA A 698 -31.47 -51.42 -27.68
C ALA A 698 -31.45 -51.75 -26.18
N PHE A 699 -31.87 -50.79 -25.36
CA PHE A 699 -32.28 -51.05 -23.99
C PHE A 699 -33.56 -51.89 -23.99
N GLY A 700 -33.63 -52.86 -23.09
CA GLY A 700 -34.81 -53.70 -22.91
C GLY A 700 -34.80 -54.32 -21.52
N ARG A 701 -35.87 -55.06 -21.20
CA ARG A 701 -35.99 -55.75 -19.91
C ARG A 701 -34.95 -56.85 -19.80
N GLU A 702 -34.52 -57.16 -18.59
CA GLU A 702 -33.49 -58.18 -18.33
C GLU A 702 -33.71 -59.51 -19.08
N ASN A 703 -34.97 -59.97 -19.18
CA ASN A 703 -35.33 -61.24 -19.80
C ASN A 703 -35.47 -61.18 -21.33
N SER A 704 -35.59 -59.98 -21.92
CA SER A 704 -35.75 -59.77 -23.38
C SER A 704 -34.48 -59.28 -24.07
N VAL A 705 -33.35 -59.23 -23.36
CA VAL A 705 -32.07 -58.70 -23.87
C VAL A 705 -30.95 -59.73 -23.74
N GLY A 706 -30.28 -60.02 -24.86
CA GLY A 706 -29.11 -60.88 -24.92
C GLY A 706 -27.80 -60.15 -24.60
N THR A 707 -26.69 -60.89 -24.67
CA THR A 707 -25.35 -60.30 -24.45
C THR A 707 -24.71 -59.88 -25.77
N LEU A 708 -24.27 -58.62 -25.87
CA LEU A 708 -23.52 -58.11 -27.03
C LEU A 708 -22.17 -58.82 -27.18
N LYS A 709 -21.87 -59.31 -28.40
CA LYS A 709 -20.57 -59.88 -28.76
C LYS A 709 -19.87 -58.98 -29.76
N LYS A 710 -18.62 -58.61 -29.46
CA LYS A 710 -17.78 -57.78 -30.34
C LYS A 710 -17.62 -58.44 -31.70
N GLY A 711 -17.83 -57.68 -32.78
CA GLY A 711 -17.65 -58.13 -34.18
C GLY A 711 -18.84 -58.88 -34.80
N ARG A 712 -19.97 -59.01 -34.11
CA ARG A 712 -21.22 -59.53 -34.70
C ARG A 712 -21.97 -58.44 -35.47
N LEU A 713 -22.68 -58.79 -36.54
CA LEU A 713 -23.56 -57.86 -37.25
C LEU A 713 -24.81 -57.59 -36.41
N TYR A 714 -25.10 -56.31 -36.18
CA TYR A 714 -26.28 -55.82 -35.46
C TYR A 714 -26.95 -54.73 -36.30
N ILE A 715 -28.27 -54.60 -36.17
CA ILE A 715 -29.07 -53.56 -36.84
C ILE A 715 -29.27 -52.40 -35.87
#